data_AF-A0A8T4UPM4-F1
#
_entry.id   AF-A0A8T4UPM4-F1
#
_cell.length_a   1.000
_cell.length_b   1.000
_cell.length_c   1.000
_cell.angle_alpha   90.00
_cell.angle_beta   90.00
_cell.angle_gamma   90.00
#
_symmetry.space_group_name_H-M   'P 1'
#
loop_
_entity.id
_entity.type
_entity.pdbx_description
1 polymer ?
#
loop_
_entity_poly.entity_id
_entity_poly.type
_entity_poly.pdbx_seq_one_letter_code
_entity_poly.pdbx_strand_id
1 'polypeptide(L)'
;MHIARRFTAKGRDIYGMFSFESRHSEIREPDGTVVFSAEGIEVPSTWSQTATDILAQKYLRKSGVPQKDGSLGAEHSARQVAHRLAGCWRHWGEQNGYFAGEEDAQAFYDEIAYMLIAQMAAPNSPQWFNTGLHYAYGISGPAQGHWYVDPKSGKACVSDNAYERPQPHACFIQSVKDDLVNEGGIFDLVIREARLFKYGSGTGTNYSTIRGRGEPLSGGGTSSGLLSFLRVSDRAAGAIKSGGTTRRAAKMVCLDMDHPDIEEFILWKLLEEQKVASLVAGSKLITGTVGAVHRAALESSDVKSNAELATHLRTGLLQGIPPRLLLRALQLGEQAAPIGRMDSYDTDYRGEGFETVSGQNGNNSVRIPNSFFEAVEKDADWTLVRRTDGKPARSLPARKLWDDIGLAAWCCADPGIQCDTTINEWHTCPADGRINASNPCSEYMFLDDTACNLASLNVLSFYDDERGFDIAGYRHATRLWTIVLELSVLMAQFPSREIAEKSYQYRTLGLGYANIGTLLMVMGMPYDSEQGRAVCAALTSILCGESYAASAEMAEALGPFERFHANRESMLTVIRNHRRAAYNAGSYEGLSILPQALSEEHCPRELLEAARASWDRALALGEQHGYRNAQVTAIAPTGTIALVMDCDTTGIEPDFALVKYKKLAGGGTIKIVNQSVPRALRSLGYQPVAVEGMRRYCEERGTMEGSPHLKPEHLPVFDCASGARAISAEGHILMMAAAQPFVSGAISKTINMPESCTFQEVQAAYLRAWQLMLKGITIYRDNSKLSQPLSSTVAESVFNLPPQDAGTPLRARLPKKRRGFVQEATIGGNKVYLRTGEYPDGKLGEIFIDLYKEGASYRNLMNCFAISVSKALQYGVPLSEFVDSFTFTRFEPAGIVSGHPNVKAATSVLDYVFRVLGHEYLGRTDFLHVKPDDSTLQQTLPKEGPKPQSEALSTISSARSRGYVGEPCGLCGSMHVRRNGTCLLCEDCGSTSGCS
;
A
#
# COMPACT_ATOMS: atom_id res chain seq x y z
N MET A 1 -15.43 -22.94 -34.35
CA MET A 1 -14.13 -22.25 -34.52
C MET A 1 -13.07 -23.22 -35.01
N HIS A 2 -12.30 -22.83 -36.03
CA HIS A 2 -11.05 -23.51 -36.37
C HIS A 2 -9.93 -23.10 -35.42
N ILE A 3 -9.12 -24.06 -34.99
CA ILE A 3 -8.04 -23.92 -34.02
C ILE A 3 -6.73 -24.33 -34.70
N ALA A 4 -5.93 -23.32 -35.07
CA ALA A 4 -4.58 -23.55 -35.56
C ALA A 4 -3.68 -24.09 -34.43
N ARG A 5 -2.70 -24.90 -34.79
CA ARG A 5 -1.62 -25.33 -33.88
C ARG A 5 -0.39 -24.46 -34.11
N ARG A 6 0.22 -23.97 -33.05
CA ARG A 6 1.44 -23.16 -33.10
C ARG A 6 2.49 -23.66 -32.13
N PHE A 7 2.11 -23.89 -30.88
CA PHE A 7 3.03 -24.38 -29.86
C PHE A 7 3.13 -25.90 -29.85
N THR A 8 2.13 -26.57 -30.42
CA THR A 8 2.00 -28.03 -30.45
C THR A 8 2.00 -28.59 -31.86
N ALA A 9 2.14 -29.91 -31.97
CA ALA A 9 2.04 -30.64 -33.23
C ALA A 9 1.03 -31.79 -33.09
N LYS A 10 0.30 -32.09 -34.17
CA LYS A 10 -0.71 -33.16 -34.19
C LYS A 10 -0.09 -34.51 -33.82
N GLY A 11 -0.76 -35.26 -32.93
CA GLY A 11 -0.35 -36.61 -32.52
C GLY A 11 0.85 -36.67 -31.57
N ARG A 12 1.40 -35.53 -31.14
CA ARG A 12 2.48 -35.49 -30.16
C ARG A 12 1.92 -35.45 -28.75
N ASP A 13 2.49 -36.25 -27.84
CA ASP A 13 2.19 -36.13 -26.42
C ASP A 13 2.75 -34.81 -25.88
N ILE A 14 1.86 -33.90 -25.47
CA ILE A 14 2.19 -32.56 -24.97
C ILE A 14 3.01 -32.65 -23.69
N TYR A 15 2.67 -33.60 -22.84
CA TYR A 15 3.32 -33.84 -21.57
C TYR A 15 4.72 -34.44 -21.73
N GLY A 16 4.98 -35.16 -22.82
CA GLY A 16 6.29 -35.64 -23.24
C GLY A 16 7.19 -34.57 -23.87
N MET A 17 6.70 -33.34 -24.09
CA MET A 17 7.53 -32.21 -24.55
C MET A 17 8.36 -31.57 -23.43
N PHE A 18 8.11 -31.93 -22.18
CA PHE A 18 8.79 -31.38 -21.01
C PHE A 18 9.38 -32.50 -20.14
N SER A 19 10.51 -32.21 -19.49
CA SER A 19 11.04 -33.07 -18.43
C SER A 19 10.38 -32.70 -17.12
N PHE A 20 9.92 -33.69 -16.36
CA PHE A 20 9.29 -33.48 -15.05
C PHE A 20 10.14 -34.10 -13.95
N GLU A 21 10.09 -33.50 -12.77
CA GLU A 21 10.78 -33.97 -11.58
C GLU A 21 9.88 -33.86 -10.36
N SER A 22 10.18 -34.68 -9.36
CA SER A 22 9.49 -34.69 -8.08
C SER A 22 10.21 -33.76 -7.10
N ARG A 23 9.47 -32.84 -6.50
CA ARG A 23 10.00 -31.88 -5.52
C ARG A 23 9.26 -31.95 -4.20
N HIS A 24 9.96 -31.54 -3.14
CA HIS A 24 9.40 -31.31 -1.83
C HIS A 24 9.06 -29.83 -1.68
N SER A 25 7.86 -29.53 -1.21
CA SER A 25 7.42 -28.18 -0.86
C SER A 25 7.28 -28.08 0.65
N GLU A 26 7.99 -27.15 1.28
CA GLU A 26 7.94 -26.93 2.73
C GLU A 26 7.97 -25.43 3.05
N ILE A 27 7.09 -25.00 3.95
CA ILE A 27 7.04 -23.62 4.44
C ILE A 27 7.23 -23.64 5.95
N ARG A 28 8.17 -22.82 6.44
CA ARG A 28 8.49 -22.67 7.86
C ARG A 28 8.25 -21.25 8.36
N GLU A 29 7.91 -21.14 9.64
CA GLU A 29 7.98 -19.90 10.41
C GLU A 29 9.44 -19.46 10.64
N PRO A 30 9.69 -18.18 10.99
CA PRO A 30 11.03 -17.71 11.34
C PRO A 30 11.66 -18.44 12.55
N ASP A 31 10.82 -19.00 13.43
CA ASP A 31 11.26 -19.83 14.56
C ASP A 31 11.58 -21.29 14.17
N GLY A 32 11.40 -21.66 12.89
CA GLY A 32 11.67 -22.99 12.33
C GLY A 32 10.48 -23.93 12.28
N THR A 33 9.32 -23.56 12.83
CA THR A 33 8.09 -24.40 12.85
C THR A 33 7.56 -24.65 11.44
N VAL A 34 7.20 -25.89 11.11
CA VAL A 34 6.62 -26.23 9.79
C VAL A 34 5.14 -25.85 9.74
N VAL A 35 4.78 -24.98 8.78
CA VAL A 35 3.41 -24.52 8.53
C VAL A 35 2.72 -25.38 7.48
N PHE A 36 3.47 -25.85 6.48
CA PHE A 36 2.99 -26.67 5.38
C PHE A 36 4.13 -27.54 4.86
N SER A 37 3.84 -28.80 4.53
CA SER A 37 4.77 -29.71 3.88
C SER A 37 4.01 -30.62 2.92
N ALA A 38 4.52 -30.79 1.70
CA ALA A 38 3.99 -31.70 0.70
C ALA A 38 5.13 -32.35 -0.08
N GLU A 39 5.20 -33.67 -0.04
CA GLU A 39 6.18 -34.46 -0.78
C GLU A 39 5.62 -34.96 -2.12
N GLY A 40 6.52 -35.30 -3.05
CA GLY A 40 6.12 -35.98 -4.28
C GLY A 40 5.47 -35.06 -5.32
N ILE A 41 5.71 -33.75 -5.28
CA ILE A 41 5.07 -32.79 -6.19
C ILE A 41 5.75 -32.83 -7.55
N GLU A 42 5.07 -33.35 -8.56
CA GLU A 42 5.57 -33.48 -9.93
C GLU A 42 5.32 -32.18 -10.72
N VAL A 43 6.40 -31.50 -11.11
CA VAL A 43 6.39 -30.26 -11.91
C VAL A 43 7.43 -30.35 -13.03
N PRO A 44 7.32 -29.55 -14.10
CA PRO A 44 8.40 -29.42 -15.07
C PRO A 44 9.70 -28.96 -14.40
N SER A 45 10.83 -29.51 -14.82
CA SER A 45 12.15 -29.19 -14.25
C SER A 45 12.54 -27.72 -14.39
N THR A 46 11.88 -26.99 -15.30
CA THR A 46 12.07 -25.56 -15.53
C THR A 46 11.36 -24.66 -14.52
N TRP A 47 10.36 -25.16 -13.81
CA TRP A 47 9.64 -24.36 -12.81
C TRP A 47 10.58 -24.01 -11.66
N SER A 48 10.39 -22.86 -11.02
CA SER A 48 11.14 -22.55 -9.80
C SER A 48 10.57 -23.29 -8.57
N GLN A 49 11.35 -23.34 -7.48
CA GLN A 49 10.84 -23.82 -6.19
C GLN A 49 9.66 -22.96 -5.72
N THR A 50 9.69 -21.64 -5.94
CA THR A 50 8.59 -20.75 -5.56
C THR A 50 7.30 -21.08 -6.31
N ALA A 51 7.35 -21.32 -7.62
CA ALA A 51 6.17 -21.76 -8.38
C ALA A 51 5.64 -23.11 -7.90
N THR A 52 6.55 -24.03 -7.55
CA THR A 52 6.21 -25.34 -6.99
C THR A 52 5.49 -25.20 -5.65
N ASP A 53 6.01 -24.35 -4.76
CA ASP A 53 5.41 -24.11 -3.45
C ASP A 53 4.03 -23.45 -3.56
N ILE A 54 3.87 -22.50 -4.48
CA ILE A 54 2.57 -21.87 -4.74
C ILE A 54 1.57 -22.87 -5.31
N LEU A 55 1.98 -23.71 -6.26
CA LEU A 55 1.14 -24.79 -6.79
C LEU A 55 0.70 -25.73 -5.66
N ALA A 56 1.65 -26.25 -4.88
CA ALA A 56 1.39 -27.23 -3.83
C ALA A 56 0.52 -26.67 -2.70
N GLN A 57 0.82 -25.46 -2.23
CA GLN A 57 0.12 -24.86 -1.09
C GLN A 57 -1.31 -24.44 -1.45
N LYS A 58 -1.51 -23.91 -2.66
CA LYS A 58 -2.75 -23.19 -3.03
C LYS A 58 -3.60 -23.90 -4.06
N TYR A 59 -3.01 -24.53 -5.07
CA TYR A 59 -3.73 -24.92 -6.29
C TYR A 59 -3.94 -26.43 -6.46
N LEU A 60 -3.11 -27.26 -5.83
CA LEU A 60 -3.38 -28.69 -5.75
C LEU A 60 -4.60 -28.94 -4.85
N ARG A 61 -5.56 -29.69 -5.38
CA ARG A 61 -6.70 -30.17 -4.62
C ARG A 61 -6.21 -31.13 -3.53
N LYS A 62 -6.55 -30.83 -2.27
CA LYS A 62 -6.02 -31.55 -1.11
C LYS A 62 -6.75 -32.85 -0.77
N SER A 63 -7.97 -33.05 -1.28
CA SER A 63 -8.78 -34.23 -0.95
C SER A 63 -9.87 -34.50 -2.00
N GLY A 64 -10.34 -35.74 -2.04
CA GLY A 64 -11.42 -36.19 -2.93
C GLY A 64 -10.95 -36.57 -4.34
N VAL A 65 -9.65 -36.64 -4.60
CA VAL A 65 -9.07 -37.02 -5.88
C VAL A 65 -8.88 -38.53 -5.92
N PRO A 66 -9.51 -39.27 -6.85
CA PRO A 66 -9.34 -40.71 -6.99
C PRO A 66 -7.87 -41.10 -7.22
N GLN A 67 -7.38 -42.04 -6.40
CA GLN A 67 -6.03 -42.59 -6.49
C GLN A 67 -6.04 -43.95 -7.20
N LYS A 68 -4.88 -44.40 -7.68
CA LYS A 68 -4.75 -45.67 -8.41
C LYS A 68 -5.11 -46.90 -7.57
N ASP A 69 -4.98 -46.80 -6.25
CA ASP A 69 -5.33 -47.86 -5.29
C ASP A 69 -6.82 -47.88 -4.90
N GLY A 70 -7.64 -47.00 -5.51
CA GLY A 70 -9.07 -46.87 -5.21
C GLY A 70 -9.39 -45.97 -4.01
N SER A 71 -8.38 -45.43 -3.32
CA SER A 71 -8.57 -44.45 -2.24
C SER A 71 -8.84 -43.03 -2.79
N LEU A 72 -9.23 -42.12 -1.91
CA LEU A 72 -9.35 -40.69 -2.21
C LEU A 72 -8.20 -39.93 -1.55
N GLY A 73 -7.48 -39.14 -2.35
CA GLY A 73 -6.30 -38.38 -1.93
C GLY A 73 -6.26 -36.98 -2.54
N ALA A 74 -5.05 -36.47 -2.78
CA ALA A 74 -4.78 -35.14 -3.32
C ALA A 74 -4.33 -35.19 -4.80
N GLU A 75 -4.30 -34.03 -5.45
CA GLU A 75 -3.47 -33.81 -6.63
C GLU A 75 -2.01 -33.70 -6.20
N HIS A 76 -1.10 -34.27 -7.00
CA HIS A 76 0.34 -34.28 -6.76
C HIS A 76 1.15 -33.83 -7.99
N SER A 77 0.50 -33.46 -9.10
CA SER A 77 1.19 -33.15 -10.36
C SER A 77 0.59 -31.94 -11.07
N ALA A 78 1.45 -31.10 -11.64
CA ALA A 78 1.03 -30.03 -12.55
C ALA A 78 0.26 -30.56 -13.78
N ARG A 79 0.53 -31.82 -14.20
CA ARG A 79 -0.20 -32.48 -15.30
C ARG A 79 -1.68 -32.70 -14.94
N GLN A 80 -1.95 -33.10 -13.70
CA GLN A 80 -3.32 -33.31 -13.23
C GLN A 80 -4.12 -32.00 -13.29
N VAL A 81 -3.49 -30.91 -12.83
CA VAL A 81 -4.12 -29.58 -12.86
C VAL A 81 -4.33 -29.09 -14.29
N ALA A 82 -3.32 -29.20 -15.16
CA ALA A 82 -3.44 -28.80 -16.56
C ALA A 82 -4.54 -29.59 -17.28
N HIS A 83 -4.60 -30.91 -17.08
CA HIS A 83 -5.66 -31.76 -17.64
C HIS A 83 -7.04 -31.38 -17.11
N ARG A 84 -7.17 -31.17 -15.79
CA ARG A 84 -8.43 -30.77 -15.15
C ARG A 84 -8.98 -29.47 -15.74
N LEU A 85 -8.12 -28.47 -15.92
CA LEU A 85 -8.52 -27.17 -16.46
C LEU A 85 -8.78 -27.25 -17.97
N ALA A 86 -7.78 -27.64 -18.76
CA ALA A 86 -7.87 -27.69 -20.23
C ALA A 86 -8.95 -28.67 -20.72
N GLY A 87 -9.06 -29.83 -20.07
CA GLY A 87 -10.06 -30.85 -20.39
C GLY A 87 -11.48 -30.37 -20.09
N CYS A 88 -11.68 -29.65 -18.97
CA CYS A 88 -12.99 -29.09 -18.64
C CYS A 88 -13.42 -28.03 -19.66
N TRP A 89 -12.54 -27.09 -20.02
CA TRP A 89 -12.86 -26.08 -21.05
C TRP A 89 -13.14 -26.74 -22.40
N ARG A 90 -12.30 -27.69 -22.84
CA ARG A 90 -12.55 -28.46 -24.07
C ARG A 90 -13.94 -29.12 -24.03
N HIS A 91 -14.25 -29.84 -22.95
CA HIS A 91 -15.53 -30.54 -22.81
C HIS A 91 -16.72 -29.60 -22.98
N TRP A 92 -16.70 -28.44 -22.30
CA TRP A 92 -17.76 -27.44 -22.44
C TRP A 92 -17.83 -26.84 -23.85
N GLY A 93 -16.67 -26.63 -24.51
CA GLY A 93 -16.63 -26.14 -25.88
C GLY A 93 -17.19 -27.14 -26.89
N GLU A 94 -16.89 -28.43 -26.75
CA GLU A 94 -17.45 -29.51 -27.58
C GLU A 94 -18.97 -29.62 -27.42
N GLN A 95 -19.46 -29.62 -26.18
CA GLN A 95 -20.91 -29.75 -25.90
C GLN A 95 -21.75 -28.56 -26.38
N ASN A 96 -21.13 -27.40 -26.65
CA ASN A 96 -21.80 -26.16 -27.02
C ASN A 96 -21.37 -25.61 -28.38
N GLY A 97 -20.72 -26.41 -29.23
CA GLY A 97 -20.44 -26.05 -30.63
C GLY A 97 -19.35 -25.00 -30.85
N TYR A 98 -18.42 -24.82 -29.92
CA TYR A 98 -17.33 -23.83 -30.08
C TYR A 98 -16.26 -24.28 -31.07
N PHE A 99 -16.09 -25.57 -31.29
CA PHE A 99 -15.08 -26.12 -32.20
C PHE A 99 -15.71 -26.58 -33.52
N ALA A 100 -15.01 -26.37 -34.63
CA ALA A 100 -15.52 -26.80 -35.95
C ALA A 100 -15.52 -28.34 -36.11
N GLY A 101 -14.65 -29.04 -35.37
CA GLY A 101 -14.67 -30.49 -35.25
C GLY A 101 -13.83 -31.00 -34.09
N GLU A 102 -13.75 -32.33 -33.93
CA GLU A 102 -12.97 -32.98 -32.86
C GLU A 102 -11.48 -32.66 -32.93
N GLU A 103 -10.92 -32.48 -34.14
CA GLU A 103 -9.52 -32.12 -34.31
C GLU A 103 -9.21 -30.72 -33.75
N ASP A 104 -10.13 -29.77 -33.95
CA ASP A 104 -10.01 -28.41 -33.39
C ASP A 104 -10.14 -28.42 -31.86
N ALA A 105 -11.03 -29.26 -31.31
CA ALA A 105 -11.18 -29.43 -29.87
C ALA A 105 -9.92 -30.05 -29.23
N GLN A 106 -9.31 -31.05 -29.89
CA GLN A 106 -8.04 -31.61 -29.45
C GLN A 106 -6.89 -30.60 -29.59
N ALA A 107 -6.84 -29.84 -30.68
CA ALA A 107 -5.85 -28.77 -30.85
C ALA A 107 -5.95 -27.71 -29.75
N PHE A 108 -7.18 -27.32 -29.39
CA PHE A 108 -7.42 -26.41 -28.28
C PHE A 108 -6.88 -26.98 -26.96
N TYR A 109 -7.23 -28.24 -26.62
CA TYR A 109 -6.72 -28.87 -25.41
C TYR A 109 -5.19 -28.90 -25.37
N ASP A 110 -4.56 -29.31 -26.48
CA ASP A 110 -3.13 -29.44 -26.57
C ASP A 110 -2.41 -28.10 -26.38
N GLU A 111 -2.87 -27.05 -27.08
CA GLU A 111 -2.29 -25.71 -26.99
C GLU A 111 -2.48 -25.08 -25.60
N ILE A 112 -3.66 -25.25 -24.98
CA ILE A 112 -3.91 -24.73 -23.63
C ILE A 112 -3.08 -25.48 -22.58
N ALA A 113 -3.03 -26.82 -22.66
CA ALA A 113 -2.23 -27.63 -21.75
C ALA A 113 -0.74 -27.29 -21.87
N TYR A 114 -0.23 -27.10 -23.09
CA TYR A 114 1.13 -26.63 -23.33
C TYR A 114 1.38 -25.28 -22.64
N MET A 115 0.52 -24.28 -22.88
CA MET A 115 0.70 -22.94 -22.32
C MET A 115 0.66 -22.91 -20.79
N LEU A 116 -0.18 -23.75 -20.16
CA LEU A 116 -0.22 -23.89 -18.69
C LEU A 116 1.08 -24.48 -18.14
N ILE A 117 1.59 -25.55 -18.77
CA ILE A 117 2.82 -26.23 -18.34
C ILE A 117 4.07 -25.37 -18.62
N ALA A 118 4.08 -24.65 -19.73
CA ALA A 118 5.15 -23.71 -20.10
C ALA A 118 5.08 -22.35 -19.38
N GLN A 119 4.14 -22.17 -18.44
CA GLN A 119 3.97 -20.93 -17.67
C GLN A 119 3.76 -19.67 -18.55
N MET A 120 3.18 -19.86 -19.75
CA MET A 120 2.90 -18.77 -20.70
C MET A 120 1.65 -17.98 -20.32
N ALA A 121 0.74 -18.60 -19.57
CA ALA A 121 -0.50 -17.98 -19.13
C ALA A 121 -1.09 -18.71 -17.92
N ALA A 122 -1.88 -17.98 -17.14
CA ALA A 122 -2.62 -18.53 -16.02
C ALA A 122 -4.01 -17.89 -15.89
N PRO A 123 -5.05 -18.68 -15.59
CA PRO A 123 -6.36 -18.13 -15.23
C PRO A 123 -6.33 -17.59 -13.80
N ASN A 124 -7.35 -16.81 -13.41
CA ASN A 124 -7.50 -16.35 -12.04
C ASN A 124 -7.64 -17.51 -11.03
N SER A 125 -7.25 -17.27 -9.77
CA SER A 125 -7.21 -18.32 -8.73
C SER A 125 -8.52 -19.13 -8.56
N PRO A 126 -9.74 -18.55 -8.62
CA PRO A 126 -10.98 -19.35 -8.57
C PRO A 126 -11.09 -20.45 -9.64
N GLN A 127 -10.49 -20.25 -10.83
CA GLN A 127 -10.44 -21.31 -11.83
C GLN A 127 -9.58 -22.48 -11.38
N TRP A 128 -8.40 -22.20 -10.82
CA TRP A 128 -7.53 -23.24 -10.26
C TRP A 128 -8.22 -24.06 -9.16
N PHE A 129 -9.02 -23.40 -8.32
CA PHE A 129 -9.70 -24.04 -7.20
C PHE A 129 -10.90 -24.88 -7.63
N ASN A 130 -11.69 -24.39 -8.58
CA ASN A 130 -13.06 -24.86 -8.81
C ASN A 130 -13.26 -25.54 -10.17
N THR A 131 -12.52 -25.11 -11.21
CA THR A 131 -12.74 -25.59 -12.59
C THR A 131 -12.35 -27.05 -12.72
N GLY A 132 -13.23 -27.84 -13.33
CA GLY A 132 -12.96 -29.22 -13.72
C GLY A 132 -12.95 -30.26 -12.61
N LEU A 133 -13.26 -29.90 -11.35
CA LEU A 133 -13.28 -30.89 -10.25
C LEU A 133 -14.28 -32.02 -10.50
N HIS A 134 -15.49 -31.70 -10.95
CA HIS A 134 -16.48 -32.71 -11.32
C HIS A 134 -16.08 -33.44 -12.62
N TYR A 135 -15.62 -32.71 -13.64
CA TYR A 135 -15.19 -33.29 -14.91
C TYR A 135 -14.07 -34.32 -14.76
N ALA A 136 -13.00 -33.98 -14.03
CA ALA A 136 -11.81 -34.82 -13.92
C ALA A 136 -11.96 -35.92 -12.85
N TYR A 137 -12.71 -35.65 -11.77
CA TYR A 137 -12.70 -36.49 -10.56
C TYR A 137 -14.09 -36.92 -10.06
N GLY A 138 -15.19 -36.47 -10.68
CA GLY A 138 -16.54 -36.77 -10.21
C GLY A 138 -16.91 -36.12 -8.87
N ILE A 139 -16.13 -35.14 -8.41
CA ILE A 139 -16.37 -34.45 -7.13
C ILE A 139 -17.69 -33.68 -7.21
N SER A 140 -18.60 -33.98 -6.28
CA SER A 140 -19.92 -33.34 -6.13
C SER A 140 -20.10 -32.73 -4.74
N GLY A 141 -21.18 -31.98 -4.54
CA GLY A 141 -21.52 -31.41 -3.22
C GLY A 141 -22.94 -30.84 -3.18
N PRO A 142 -23.50 -30.60 -1.99
CA PRO A 142 -24.87 -30.13 -1.84
C PRO A 142 -25.07 -28.73 -2.43
N ALA A 143 -26.25 -28.47 -2.98
CA ALA A 143 -26.67 -27.15 -3.46
C ALA A 143 -26.52 -26.05 -2.40
N GLN A 144 -26.13 -24.84 -2.82
CA GLN A 144 -25.82 -23.72 -1.91
C GLN A 144 -26.54 -22.41 -2.27
N GLY A 145 -27.61 -22.52 -3.08
CA GLY A 145 -28.38 -21.36 -3.54
C GLY A 145 -27.73 -20.62 -4.71
N HIS A 146 -26.90 -21.30 -5.49
CA HIS A 146 -26.33 -20.77 -6.73
C HIS A 146 -27.27 -20.99 -7.93
N TRP A 147 -27.07 -20.17 -8.95
CA TRP A 147 -27.85 -20.15 -10.20
C TRP A 147 -26.92 -20.24 -11.40
N TYR A 148 -27.44 -20.71 -12.52
CA TYR A 148 -26.76 -20.69 -13.82
C TYR A 148 -27.77 -20.48 -14.94
N VAL A 149 -27.32 -20.07 -16.12
CA VAL A 149 -28.16 -20.10 -17.32
C VAL A 149 -27.85 -21.36 -18.11
N ASP A 150 -28.87 -22.17 -18.37
CA ASP A 150 -28.73 -23.33 -19.25
C ASP A 150 -28.50 -22.88 -20.69
N PRO A 151 -27.35 -23.17 -21.32
CA PRO A 151 -27.04 -22.69 -22.66
C PRO A 151 -28.00 -23.19 -23.74
N LYS A 152 -28.70 -24.31 -23.51
CA LYS A 152 -29.65 -24.87 -24.48
C LYS A 152 -31.00 -24.16 -24.46
N SER A 153 -31.53 -23.88 -23.27
CA SER A 153 -32.83 -23.23 -23.11
C SER A 153 -32.76 -21.71 -22.95
N GLY A 154 -31.58 -21.15 -22.61
CA GLY A 154 -31.39 -19.74 -22.28
C GLY A 154 -32.05 -19.31 -20.96
N LYS A 155 -32.48 -20.24 -20.11
CA LYS A 155 -33.20 -19.95 -18.87
C LYS A 155 -32.30 -20.08 -17.64
N ALA A 156 -32.54 -19.21 -16.66
CA ALA A 156 -31.91 -19.32 -15.35
C ALA A 156 -32.47 -20.50 -14.56
N CYS A 157 -31.57 -21.32 -14.03
CA CYS A 157 -31.83 -22.54 -13.27
C CYS A 157 -31.07 -22.49 -11.95
N VAL A 158 -31.61 -23.16 -10.93
CA VAL A 158 -30.91 -23.36 -9.65
C VAL A 158 -29.89 -24.49 -9.82
N SER A 159 -28.71 -24.34 -9.22
CA SER A 159 -27.70 -25.39 -9.20
C SER A 159 -28.03 -26.46 -8.16
N ASP A 160 -28.17 -27.71 -8.60
CA ASP A 160 -28.38 -28.85 -7.71
C ASP A 160 -27.07 -29.39 -7.09
N ASN A 161 -25.93 -29.07 -7.72
CA ASN A 161 -24.60 -29.57 -7.34
C ASN A 161 -23.56 -28.44 -7.24
N ALA A 162 -22.80 -28.43 -6.14
CA ALA A 162 -21.80 -27.41 -5.83
C ALA A 162 -20.57 -27.37 -6.77
N TYR A 163 -20.29 -28.42 -7.53
CA TYR A 163 -19.03 -28.55 -8.31
C TYR A 163 -19.22 -28.99 -9.76
N GLU A 164 -20.40 -29.49 -10.14
CA GLU A 164 -20.71 -29.84 -11.54
C GLU A 164 -20.55 -28.62 -12.46
N ARG A 165 -21.05 -27.47 -12.00
CA ARG A 165 -20.76 -26.16 -12.55
C ARG A 165 -19.78 -25.43 -11.63
N PRO A 166 -18.59 -25.03 -12.09
CA PRO A 166 -17.65 -24.32 -11.23
C PRO A 166 -18.10 -22.87 -10.95
N GLN A 167 -17.50 -22.24 -9.93
CA GLN A 167 -17.49 -20.77 -9.81
C GLN A 167 -16.11 -20.25 -10.25
N PRO A 168 -15.88 -20.02 -11.57
CA PRO A 168 -14.56 -19.67 -12.10
C PRO A 168 -14.27 -18.15 -12.05
N HIS A 169 -15.26 -17.31 -11.79
CA HIS A 169 -15.13 -15.85 -11.84
C HIS A 169 -14.41 -15.32 -10.60
N ALA A 170 -13.50 -14.36 -10.78
CA ALA A 170 -12.81 -13.72 -9.66
C ALA A 170 -13.48 -12.42 -9.22
N CYS A 171 -14.21 -11.77 -10.11
CA CYS A 171 -14.68 -10.41 -9.95
C CYS A 171 -16.19 -10.35 -10.13
N PHE A 172 -16.88 -9.71 -9.19
CA PHE A 172 -18.32 -9.52 -9.21
C PHE A 172 -18.63 -8.06 -8.89
N ILE A 173 -19.60 -7.50 -9.60
CA ILE A 173 -20.23 -6.22 -9.24
C ILE A 173 -21.65 -6.56 -8.81
N GLN A 174 -22.08 -6.08 -7.65
CA GLN A 174 -23.42 -6.33 -7.12
C GLN A 174 -24.16 -5.02 -6.88
N SER A 175 -25.46 -5.03 -7.12
CA SER A 175 -26.35 -3.94 -6.71
C SER A 175 -26.85 -4.15 -5.29
N VAL A 176 -27.25 -3.04 -4.66
CA VAL A 176 -27.96 -3.03 -3.39
C VAL A 176 -29.12 -2.05 -3.45
N LYS A 177 -30.28 -2.49 -2.96
CA LYS A 177 -31.48 -1.67 -2.79
C LYS A 177 -31.52 -1.15 -1.36
N ASP A 178 -32.13 0.02 -1.19
CA ASP A 178 -32.40 0.62 0.12
C ASP A 178 -33.58 -0.08 0.83
N ASP A 179 -33.37 -1.38 1.09
CA ASP A 179 -34.26 -2.31 1.77
C ASP A 179 -33.43 -3.15 2.74
N LEU A 180 -33.96 -3.44 3.93
CA LEU A 180 -33.19 -4.13 4.95
C LEU A 180 -32.98 -5.62 4.66
N VAL A 181 -34.03 -6.37 4.33
CA VAL A 181 -34.04 -7.85 4.38
C VAL A 181 -34.61 -8.56 3.16
N ASN A 182 -35.30 -7.86 2.26
CA ASN A 182 -35.86 -8.46 1.06
C ASN A 182 -34.78 -8.74 0.00
N GLU A 183 -35.15 -9.46 -1.05
CA GLU A 183 -34.27 -9.79 -2.17
C GLU A 183 -33.66 -8.53 -2.82
N GLY A 184 -32.33 -8.51 -2.94
CA GLY A 184 -31.57 -7.35 -3.39
C GLY A 184 -31.34 -6.26 -2.31
N GLY A 185 -31.84 -6.45 -1.08
CA GLY A 185 -31.60 -5.55 0.05
C GLY A 185 -30.23 -5.72 0.70
N ILE A 186 -30.02 -5.02 1.83
CA ILE A 186 -28.74 -4.91 2.55
C ILE A 186 -28.28 -6.27 3.10
N PHE A 187 -29.13 -7.00 3.82
CA PHE A 187 -28.74 -8.30 4.40
C PHE A 187 -28.71 -9.43 3.36
N ASP A 188 -29.51 -9.34 2.29
CA ASP A 188 -29.41 -10.25 1.16
C ASP A 188 -28.05 -10.09 0.44
N LEU A 189 -27.56 -8.85 0.26
CA LEU A 189 -26.20 -8.63 -0.25
C LEU A 189 -25.15 -9.35 0.61
N VAL A 190 -25.22 -9.25 1.95
CA VAL A 190 -24.27 -9.95 2.84
C VAL A 190 -24.30 -11.47 2.61
N ILE A 191 -25.46 -12.06 2.37
CA ILE A 191 -25.61 -13.49 2.05
C ILE A 191 -24.98 -13.81 0.69
N ARG A 192 -25.26 -13.01 -0.35
CA ARG A 192 -24.68 -13.17 -1.69
C ARG A 192 -23.15 -13.05 -1.66
N GLU A 193 -22.61 -12.09 -0.92
CA GLU A 193 -21.17 -11.93 -0.69
C GLU A 193 -20.56 -13.15 0.02
N ALA A 194 -21.24 -13.68 1.03
CA ALA A 194 -20.77 -14.88 1.73
C ALA A 194 -20.65 -16.09 0.80
N ARG A 195 -21.62 -16.28 -0.12
CA ARG A 195 -21.56 -17.31 -1.17
C ARG A 195 -20.35 -17.11 -2.07
N LEU A 196 -20.01 -15.87 -2.43
CA LEU A 196 -18.84 -15.56 -3.27
C LEU A 196 -17.51 -15.83 -2.57
N PHE A 197 -17.35 -15.35 -1.34
CA PHE A 197 -16.11 -15.49 -0.57
C PHE A 197 -15.76 -16.95 -0.30
N LYS A 198 -16.77 -17.81 -0.09
CA LYS A 198 -16.58 -19.26 0.11
C LYS A 198 -15.77 -19.91 -1.02
N TYR A 199 -16.02 -19.52 -2.27
CA TYR A 199 -15.37 -20.04 -3.47
C TYR A 199 -14.16 -19.20 -3.92
N GLY A 200 -13.76 -18.23 -3.09
CA GLY A 200 -12.56 -17.42 -3.30
C GLY A 200 -12.73 -16.27 -4.29
N SER A 201 -13.95 -15.84 -4.60
CA SER A 201 -14.21 -14.68 -5.45
C SER A 201 -14.28 -13.38 -4.64
N GLY A 202 -14.02 -12.25 -5.28
CA GLY A 202 -14.16 -10.92 -4.71
C GLY A 202 -15.35 -10.17 -5.31
N THR A 203 -15.86 -9.17 -4.59
CA THR A 203 -17.07 -8.44 -4.97
C THR A 203 -16.95 -6.94 -4.71
N GLY A 204 -17.59 -6.11 -5.53
CA GLY A 204 -17.76 -4.70 -5.24
C GLY A 204 -19.19 -4.23 -5.41
N THR A 205 -19.55 -3.20 -4.66
CA THR A 205 -20.91 -2.67 -4.60
C THR A 205 -20.83 -1.16 -4.45
N ASN A 206 -21.65 -0.43 -5.22
CA ASN A 206 -21.91 0.98 -4.97
C ASN A 206 -23.08 1.11 -3.99
N TYR A 207 -22.81 1.74 -2.86
CA TYR A 207 -23.77 1.90 -1.77
C TYR A 207 -24.56 3.21 -1.84
N SER A 208 -24.40 3.99 -2.90
CA SER A 208 -25.00 5.32 -3.04
C SER A 208 -26.52 5.32 -3.11
N THR A 209 -27.15 4.17 -3.31
CA THR A 209 -28.61 4.01 -3.26
C THR A 209 -29.16 4.00 -1.83
N ILE A 210 -28.33 3.65 -0.85
CA ILE A 210 -28.74 3.55 0.56
C ILE A 210 -28.93 4.95 1.13
N ARG A 211 -30.01 5.16 1.90
CA ARG A 211 -30.28 6.48 2.49
C ARG A 211 -29.24 6.89 3.53
N GLY A 212 -28.89 8.17 3.52
CA GLY A 212 -27.95 8.77 4.46
C GLY A 212 -28.47 8.86 5.89
N ARG A 213 -27.58 9.20 6.82
CA ARG A 213 -27.92 9.36 8.23
C ARG A 213 -28.95 10.47 8.43
N GLY A 214 -29.96 10.22 9.26
CA GLY A 214 -31.00 11.21 9.56
C GLY A 214 -32.14 11.28 8.54
N GLU A 215 -32.04 10.61 7.38
CA GLU A 215 -33.15 10.53 6.43
C GLU A 215 -34.34 9.71 7.00
N PRO A 216 -35.60 10.07 6.65
CA PRO A 216 -36.78 9.46 7.26
C PRO A 216 -36.97 7.99 6.89
N LEU A 217 -37.60 7.23 7.80
CA LEU A 217 -38.03 5.83 7.60
C LEU A 217 -39.55 5.75 7.44
N SER A 218 -40.02 4.77 6.65
CA SER A 218 -41.47 4.57 6.39
C SER A 218 -42.26 4.21 7.66
N GLY A 219 -41.65 3.50 8.60
CA GLY A 219 -42.25 3.14 9.90
C GLY A 219 -42.14 4.22 10.98
N GLY A 220 -41.64 5.42 10.66
CA GLY A 220 -41.28 6.46 11.63
C GLY A 220 -39.82 6.37 12.10
N GLY A 221 -39.28 7.49 12.58
CA GLY A 221 -37.87 7.62 12.96
C GLY A 221 -36.94 7.98 11.79
N THR A 222 -35.63 7.85 12.02
CA THR A 222 -34.57 8.26 11.08
C THR A 222 -33.54 7.16 10.87
N SER A 223 -32.97 7.10 9.67
CA SER A 223 -31.90 6.17 9.29
C SER A 223 -30.66 6.31 10.18
N SER A 224 -30.03 5.17 10.49
CA SER A 224 -28.71 5.08 11.14
C SER A 224 -27.56 5.48 10.21
N GLY A 225 -27.84 5.72 8.93
CA GLY A 225 -26.86 6.03 7.89
C GLY A 225 -26.12 4.81 7.36
N LEU A 226 -25.45 5.01 6.23
CA LEU A 226 -24.78 3.98 5.45
C LEU A 226 -23.67 3.26 6.25
N LEU A 227 -22.83 4.04 6.95
CA LEU A 227 -21.67 3.49 7.65
C LEU A 227 -22.04 2.42 8.69
N SER A 228 -23.24 2.49 9.27
CA SER A 228 -23.69 1.50 10.25
C SER A 228 -23.83 0.10 9.62
N PHE A 229 -24.34 0.04 8.39
CA PHE A 229 -24.49 -1.22 7.65
C PHE A 229 -23.15 -1.70 7.06
N LEU A 230 -22.29 -0.77 6.62
CA LEU A 230 -20.95 -1.11 6.15
C LEU A 230 -20.12 -1.77 7.26
N ARG A 231 -20.24 -1.35 8.51
CA ARG A 231 -19.58 -2.00 9.66
C ARG A 231 -20.02 -3.46 9.83
N VAL A 232 -21.31 -3.75 9.65
CA VAL A 232 -21.83 -5.13 9.72
C VAL A 232 -21.28 -5.97 8.58
N SER A 233 -21.33 -5.44 7.35
CA SER A 233 -20.82 -6.14 6.16
C SER A 233 -19.30 -6.38 6.23
N ASP A 234 -18.53 -5.42 6.75
CA ASP A 234 -17.08 -5.56 6.97
C ASP A 234 -16.76 -6.69 7.95
N ARG A 235 -17.52 -6.80 9.05
CA ARG A 235 -17.37 -7.90 10.00
C ARG A 235 -17.75 -9.26 9.43
N ALA A 236 -18.82 -9.31 8.64
CA ALA A 236 -19.20 -10.52 7.93
C ALA A 236 -18.10 -10.97 6.97
N ALA A 237 -17.50 -10.05 6.21
CA ALA A 237 -16.38 -10.35 5.31
C ALA A 237 -15.15 -10.89 6.07
N GLY A 238 -14.78 -10.27 7.19
CA GLY A 238 -13.65 -10.72 8.03
C GLY A 238 -13.83 -12.12 8.63
N ALA A 239 -15.07 -12.56 8.86
CA ALA A 239 -15.38 -13.88 9.41
C ALA A 239 -15.28 -15.02 8.39
N ILE A 240 -15.29 -14.72 7.08
CA ILE A 240 -15.39 -15.74 6.03
C ILE A 240 -14.02 -15.97 5.37
N LYS A 241 -13.62 -17.25 5.31
CA LYS A 241 -12.40 -17.73 4.62
C LYS A 241 -12.79 -18.82 3.62
N SER A 242 -12.17 -18.87 2.44
CA SER A 242 -12.48 -19.89 1.42
C SER A 242 -12.07 -21.29 1.88
N GLY A 243 -12.95 -22.29 1.73
CA GLY A 243 -12.84 -23.63 2.31
C GLY A 243 -11.55 -24.38 1.95
N GLY A 244 -10.55 -24.35 2.84
CA GLY A 244 -9.29 -25.12 2.76
C GLY A 244 -8.09 -24.38 2.15
N THR A 245 -8.27 -23.14 1.71
CA THR A 245 -7.21 -22.27 1.17
C THR A 245 -7.15 -20.94 1.94
N THR A 246 -5.96 -20.36 2.11
CA THR A 246 -5.72 -19.19 2.97
C THR A 246 -6.23 -17.85 2.40
N ARG A 247 -7.22 -17.84 1.49
CA ARG A 247 -7.70 -16.60 0.85
C ARG A 247 -8.75 -15.89 1.73
N ARG A 248 -8.44 -14.66 2.15
CA ARG A 248 -9.38 -13.75 2.82
C ARG A 248 -10.42 -13.22 1.84
N ALA A 249 -11.60 -12.85 2.35
CA ALA A 249 -12.59 -12.10 1.59
C ALA A 249 -11.97 -10.81 1.00
N ALA A 250 -12.43 -10.43 -0.20
CA ALA A 250 -11.99 -9.23 -0.88
C ALA A 250 -13.21 -8.45 -1.37
N LYS A 251 -13.36 -7.22 -0.88
CA LYS A 251 -14.53 -6.37 -1.11
C LYS A 251 -14.12 -5.00 -1.65
N MET A 252 -14.92 -4.39 -2.53
CA MET A 252 -14.89 -2.96 -2.86
C MET A 252 -16.16 -2.29 -2.34
N VAL A 253 -16.00 -1.15 -1.69
CA VAL A 253 -17.08 -0.26 -1.29
C VAL A 253 -16.95 1.04 -2.09
N CYS A 254 -17.90 1.28 -3.00
CA CYS A 254 -17.98 2.50 -3.78
C CYS A 254 -19.03 3.46 -3.20
N LEU A 255 -18.74 4.76 -3.22
CA LEU A 255 -19.70 5.81 -2.89
C LEU A 255 -19.56 7.00 -3.85
N ASP A 256 -20.68 7.53 -4.32
CA ASP A 256 -20.74 8.68 -5.21
C ASP A 256 -20.52 9.97 -4.41
N MET A 257 -19.83 10.94 -5.03
CA MET A 257 -19.40 12.18 -4.36
C MET A 257 -20.55 13.06 -3.84
N ASP A 258 -21.78 12.86 -4.30
CA ASP A 258 -22.96 13.61 -3.88
C ASP A 258 -23.73 12.95 -2.72
N HIS A 259 -23.25 11.81 -2.20
CA HIS A 259 -23.94 11.10 -1.12
C HIS A 259 -23.91 11.89 0.20
N PRO A 260 -25.01 11.94 1.01
CA PRO A 260 -25.04 12.71 2.25
C PRO A 260 -23.94 12.34 3.26
N ASP A 261 -23.60 11.05 3.34
CA ASP A 261 -22.58 10.49 4.25
C ASP A 261 -21.15 10.50 3.65
N ILE A 262 -20.89 11.18 2.52
CA ILE A 262 -19.59 11.11 1.81
C ILE A 262 -18.39 11.52 2.66
N GLU A 263 -18.54 12.55 3.50
CA GLU A 263 -17.45 13.04 4.37
C GLU A 263 -17.04 12.01 5.42
N GLU A 264 -18.01 11.36 6.06
CA GLU A 264 -17.74 10.29 7.03
C GLU A 264 -17.10 9.07 6.32
N PHE A 265 -17.52 8.77 5.09
CA PHE A 265 -16.98 7.68 4.30
C PHE A 265 -15.52 7.89 3.89
N ILE A 266 -15.17 9.08 3.40
CA ILE A 266 -13.79 9.44 3.00
C ILE A 266 -12.83 9.24 4.19
N LEU A 267 -13.21 9.73 5.37
CA LEU A 267 -12.35 9.68 6.56
C LEU A 267 -12.42 8.34 7.33
N TRP A 268 -13.31 7.43 6.94
CA TRP A 268 -13.65 6.25 7.74
C TRP A 268 -12.42 5.42 8.12
N LYS A 269 -11.63 4.97 7.14
CA LYS A 269 -10.45 4.12 7.40
C LYS A 269 -9.37 4.83 8.20
N LEU A 270 -9.10 6.09 7.89
CA LEU A 270 -8.16 6.93 8.64
C LEU A 270 -8.54 6.97 10.13
N LEU A 271 -9.81 7.25 10.43
CA LEU A 271 -10.29 7.32 11.81
C LEU A 271 -10.24 5.95 12.52
N GLU A 272 -10.44 4.85 11.79
CA GLU A 272 -10.30 3.49 12.35
C GLU A 272 -8.84 3.14 12.64
N GLU A 273 -7.88 3.52 11.80
CA GLU A 273 -6.45 3.35 12.11
C GLU A 273 -6.01 4.18 13.32
N GLN A 274 -6.53 5.40 13.49
CA GLN A 274 -6.28 6.21 14.70
C GLN A 274 -6.82 5.54 15.98
N LYS A 275 -7.95 4.82 15.88
CA LYS A 275 -8.46 4.01 17.00
C LYS A 275 -7.51 2.87 17.34
N VAL A 276 -6.97 2.16 16.34
CA VAL A 276 -5.97 1.11 16.57
C VAL A 276 -4.74 1.68 17.27
N ALA A 277 -4.19 2.80 16.78
CA ALA A 277 -3.04 3.46 17.42
C ALA A 277 -3.34 3.81 18.89
N SER A 278 -4.54 4.32 19.17
CA SER A 278 -4.99 4.63 20.53
C SER A 278 -5.12 3.38 21.41
N LEU A 279 -5.64 2.28 20.88
CA LEU A 279 -5.75 0.99 21.59
C LEU A 279 -4.37 0.41 21.90
N VAL A 280 -3.43 0.44 20.95
CA VAL A 280 -2.06 -0.05 21.14
C VAL A 280 -1.31 0.78 22.18
N ALA A 281 -1.32 2.11 22.03
CA ALA A 281 -0.66 3.00 22.99
C ALA A 281 -1.30 2.89 24.39
N GLY A 282 -2.63 2.94 24.45
CA GLY A 282 -3.39 2.84 25.69
C GLY A 282 -3.19 1.52 26.43
N SER A 283 -3.27 0.39 25.73
CA SER A 283 -3.08 -0.94 26.33
C SER A 283 -1.67 -1.12 26.91
N LYS A 284 -0.62 -0.66 26.20
CA LYS A 284 0.76 -0.69 26.71
C LYS A 284 0.94 0.16 27.97
N LEU A 285 0.39 1.39 27.98
CA LEU A 285 0.43 2.28 29.14
C LEU A 285 -0.33 1.70 30.33
N ILE A 286 -1.53 1.15 30.09
CA ILE A 286 -2.35 0.52 31.13
C ILE A 286 -1.61 -0.67 31.73
N THR A 287 -1.18 -1.63 30.91
CA THR A 287 -0.50 -2.85 31.40
C THR A 287 0.77 -2.52 32.17
N GLY A 288 1.57 -1.55 31.70
CA GLY A 288 2.78 -1.10 32.37
C GLY A 288 2.50 -0.44 33.72
N THR A 289 1.68 0.62 33.72
CA THR A 289 1.46 1.46 34.92
C THR A 289 0.57 0.79 35.94
N VAL A 290 -0.50 0.11 35.53
CA VAL A 290 -1.40 -0.63 36.43
C VAL A 290 -0.66 -1.81 37.06
N GLY A 291 0.20 -2.50 36.29
CA GLY A 291 1.09 -3.53 36.81
C GLY A 291 2.10 -2.99 37.83
N ALA A 292 2.64 -1.78 37.61
CA ALA A 292 3.54 -1.12 38.57
C ALA A 292 2.81 -0.72 39.88
N VAL A 293 1.60 -0.16 39.78
CA VAL A 293 0.76 0.15 40.95
C VAL A 293 0.47 -1.12 41.77
N HIS A 294 0.09 -2.21 41.11
CA HIS A 294 -0.19 -3.48 41.79
C HIS A 294 1.04 -4.04 42.50
N ARG A 295 2.21 -4.07 41.84
CA ARG A 295 3.47 -4.51 42.46
C ARG A 295 3.84 -3.67 43.68
N ALA A 296 3.78 -2.35 43.57
CA ALA A 296 4.06 -1.47 44.70
C ALA A 296 3.05 -1.67 45.85
N ALA A 297 1.78 -1.91 45.52
CA ALA A 297 0.72 -2.18 46.50
C ALA A 297 0.86 -3.54 47.22
N LEU A 298 1.52 -4.54 46.63
CA LEU A 298 1.84 -5.81 47.30
C LEU A 298 2.81 -5.62 48.47
N GLU A 299 3.68 -4.61 48.39
CA GLU A 299 4.61 -4.26 49.47
C GLU A 299 3.93 -3.42 50.55
N SER A 300 3.19 -2.39 50.12
CA SER A 300 2.38 -1.56 51.01
C SER A 300 1.33 -0.78 50.20
N SER A 301 0.07 -0.93 50.58
CA SER A 301 -1.07 -0.23 49.99
C SER A 301 -1.27 1.20 50.55
N ASP A 302 -0.52 1.60 51.57
CA ASP A 302 -0.59 2.97 52.11
C ASP A 302 0.21 3.94 51.22
N VAL A 303 -0.52 4.72 50.44
CA VAL A 303 0.00 5.75 49.55
C VAL A 303 0.84 6.81 50.28
N LYS A 304 0.62 7.02 51.58
CA LYS A 304 1.40 8.00 52.36
C LYS A 304 2.78 7.48 52.73
N SER A 305 2.90 6.19 53.02
CA SER A 305 4.18 5.55 53.38
C SER A 305 4.94 4.99 52.19
N ASN A 306 4.26 4.69 51.08
CA ASN A 306 4.85 4.13 49.87
C ASN A 306 5.00 5.20 48.77
N ALA A 307 6.19 5.81 48.70
CA ALA A 307 6.50 6.86 47.72
C ALA A 307 6.49 6.35 46.27
N GLU A 308 6.84 5.07 46.05
CA GLU A 308 6.81 4.44 44.73
C GLU A 308 5.36 4.24 44.26
N LEU A 309 4.49 3.73 45.13
CA LEU A 309 3.05 3.63 44.88
C LEU A 309 2.44 5.00 44.59
N ALA A 310 2.75 6.03 45.39
CA ALA A 310 2.28 7.40 45.16
C ALA A 310 2.75 7.94 43.80
N THR A 311 3.99 7.62 43.40
CA THR A 311 4.55 8.00 42.10
C THR A 311 3.80 7.30 40.96
N HIS A 312 3.63 5.98 41.02
CA HIS A 312 2.90 5.24 39.98
C HIS A 312 1.43 5.66 39.86
N LEU A 313 0.76 5.94 40.98
CA LEU A 313 -0.61 6.47 40.98
C LEU A 313 -0.69 7.85 40.31
N ARG A 314 0.25 8.76 40.62
CA ARG A 314 0.33 10.07 39.96
C ARG A 314 0.63 9.94 38.47
N THR A 315 1.60 9.09 38.11
CA THR A 315 1.94 8.81 36.71
C THR A 315 0.73 8.28 35.95
N GLY A 316 -0.02 7.32 36.52
CA GLY A 316 -1.22 6.79 35.90
C GLY A 316 -2.30 7.84 35.67
N LEU A 317 -2.53 8.73 36.65
CA LEU A 317 -3.48 9.84 36.50
C LEU A 317 -3.02 10.85 35.43
N LEU A 318 -1.72 11.19 35.40
CA LEU A 318 -1.14 12.08 34.38
C LEU A 318 -1.20 11.48 32.98
N GLN A 319 -1.07 10.15 32.86
CA GLN A 319 -1.22 9.41 31.61
C GLN A 319 -2.69 9.21 31.17
N GLY A 320 -3.66 9.70 31.96
CA GLY A 320 -5.08 9.57 31.65
C GLY A 320 -5.67 8.18 31.90
N ILE A 321 -4.99 7.31 32.66
CA ILE A 321 -5.53 5.99 33.02
C ILE A 321 -6.77 6.19 33.91
N PRO A 322 -7.90 5.52 33.59
CA PRO A 322 -9.11 5.63 34.39
C PRO A 322 -8.84 5.35 35.89
N PRO A 323 -9.19 6.26 36.81
CA PRO A 323 -8.87 6.11 38.23
C PRO A 323 -9.38 4.80 38.86
N ARG A 324 -10.49 4.26 38.34
CA ARG A 324 -11.04 2.97 38.79
C ARG A 324 -10.12 1.78 38.52
N LEU A 325 -9.33 1.80 37.44
CA LEU A 325 -8.37 0.74 37.15
C LEU A 325 -7.18 0.80 38.11
N LEU A 326 -6.69 2.01 38.41
CA LEU A 326 -5.62 2.24 39.39
C LEU A 326 -6.07 1.82 40.80
N LEU A 327 -7.28 2.20 41.19
CA LEU A 327 -7.87 1.80 42.47
C LEU A 327 -8.04 0.27 42.56
N ARG A 328 -8.49 -0.38 41.48
CA ARG A 328 -8.61 -1.84 41.44
C ARG A 328 -7.23 -2.50 41.62
N ALA A 329 -6.20 -2.01 40.95
CA ALA A 329 -4.84 -2.55 41.11
C ALA A 329 -4.30 -2.38 42.54
N LEU A 330 -4.55 -1.22 43.15
CA LEU A 330 -4.24 -0.99 44.57
C LEU A 330 -4.96 -1.98 45.48
N GLN A 331 -6.27 -2.16 45.31
CA GLN A 331 -7.10 -3.07 46.11
C GLN A 331 -6.70 -4.53 45.93
N LEU A 332 -6.35 -4.95 44.71
CA LEU A 332 -5.88 -6.31 44.45
C LEU A 332 -4.48 -6.55 45.04
N GLY A 333 -3.60 -5.53 45.01
CA GLY A 333 -2.30 -5.57 45.68
C GLY A 333 -2.45 -5.71 47.19
N GLU A 334 -3.35 -4.93 47.82
CA GLU A 334 -3.68 -5.03 49.25
C GLU A 334 -4.18 -6.44 49.64
N GLN A 335 -4.92 -7.09 48.76
CA GLN A 335 -5.44 -8.45 48.96
C GLN A 335 -4.43 -9.55 48.62
N ALA A 336 -3.21 -9.21 48.19
CA ALA A 336 -2.24 -10.14 47.61
C ALA A 336 -2.84 -11.02 46.48
N ALA A 337 -3.84 -10.50 45.77
CA ALA A 337 -4.53 -11.20 44.70
C ALA A 337 -3.84 -10.92 43.35
N PRO A 338 -3.87 -11.88 42.40
CA PRO A 338 -3.34 -11.63 41.06
C PRO A 338 -4.16 -10.54 40.35
N ILE A 339 -3.46 -9.73 39.55
CA ILE A 339 -4.06 -8.59 38.83
C ILE A 339 -5.01 -9.02 37.68
N GLY A 340 -4.98 -10.30 37.32
CA GLY A 340 -5.70 -10.87 36.18
C GLY A 340 -4.96 -10.72 34.86
N ARG A 341 -5.62 -11.12 33.76
CA ARG A 341 -5.09 -10.98 32.40
C ARG A 341 -5.22 -9.53 31.93
N MET A 342 -4.10 -8.91 31.55
CA MET A 342 -4.03 -7.61 30.88
C MET A 342 -3.18 -7.74 29.63
N ASP A 343 -3.86 -7.86 28.50
CA ASP A 343 -3.19 -7.99 27.21
C ASP A 343 -2.76 -6.62 26.68
N SER A 344 -1.66 -6.59 25.96
CA SER A 344 -1.25 -5.44 25.15
C SER A 344 -1.55 -5.72 23.69
N TYR A 345 -2.08 -4.73 22.98
CA TYR A 345 -2.31 -4.82 21.54
C TYR A 345 -1.05 -4.42 20.76
N ASP A 346 -0.98 -4.86 19.50
CA ASP A 346 0.03 -4.49 18.53
C ASP A 346 -0.58 -3.91 17.25
N THR A 347 0.29 -3.52 16.31
CA THR A 347 -0.09 -2.98 15.00
C THR A 347 -0.01 -4.05 13.90
N ASP A 348 0.06 -5.35 14.21
CA ASP A 348 -0.11 -6.38 13.17
C ASP A 348 -1.56 -6.27 12.66
N TYR A 349 -1.73 -6.20 11.35
CA TYR A 349 -3.05 -6.16 10.70
C TYR A 349 -3.89 -7.42 10.96
N ARG A 350 -3.30 -8.48 11.55
CA ARG A 350 -3.97 -9.69 12.05
C ARG A 350 -4.12 -9.70 13.57
N GLY A 351 -3.59 -8.69 14.26
CA GLY A 351 -3.67 -8.55 15.71
C GLY A 351 -5.06 -8.13 16.16
N GLU A 352 -5.37 -8.42 17.42
CA GLU A 352 -6.68 -8.15 18.03
C GLU A 352 -7.06 -6.66 17.95
N GLY A 353 -6.09 -5.75 17.98
CA GLY A 353 -6.32 -4.31 17.79
C GLY A 353 -7.04 -4.01 16.47
N PHE A 354 -6.53 -4.53 15.35
CA PHE A 354 -7.17 -4.37 14.04
C PHE A 354 -8.49 -5.15 13.92
N GLU A 355 -8.62 -6.30 14.58
CA GLU A 355 -9.87 -7.06 14.60
C GLU A 355 -11.00 -6.33 15.35
N THR A 356 -10.70 -5.36 16.21
CA THR A 356 -11.72 -4.59 16.97
C THR A 356 -12.23 -3.35 16.24
N VAL A 357 -11.59 -2.91 15.16
CA VAL A 357 -12.04 -1.76 14.35
C VAL A 357 -12.81 -2.22 13.10
N SER A 358 -13.24 -1.28 12.26
CA SER A 358 -14.04 -1.57 11.06
C SER A 358 -13.40 -1.01 9.79
N GLY A 359 -13.94 -1.42 8.64
CA GLY A 359 -13.51 -0.95 7.32
C GLY A 359 -12.19 -1.54 6.86
N GLN A 360 -11.72 -2.63 7.47
CA GLN A 360 -10.40 -3.22 7.17
C GLN A 360 -10.47 -4.39 6.18
N ASN A 361 -11.66 -4.92 5.91
CA ASN A 361 -11.88 -6.10 5.07
C ASN A 361 -12.34 -5.77 3.63
N GLY A 362 -12.26 -4.48 3.25
CA GLY A 362 -12.55 -4.03 1.90
C GLY A 362 -11.71 -2.82 1.50
N ASN A 363 -11.60 -2.58 0.20
CA ASN A 363 -11.09 -1.35 -0.39
C ASN A 363 -12.21 -0.33 -0.48
N ASN A 364 -11.90 0.95 -0.26
CA ASN A 364 -12.88 2.03 -0.39
C ASN A 364 -12.53 2.87 -1.61
N SER A 365 -13.53 3.26 -2.40
CA SER A 365 -13.33 4.20 -3.50
C SER A 365 -14.47 5.19 -3.60
N VAL A 366 -14.12 6.42 -3.93
CA VAL A 366 -15.10 7.47 -4.25
C VAL A 366 -15.27 7.57 -5.77
N ARG A 367 -16.51 7.75 -6.22
CA ARG A 367 -16.85 7.90 -7.64
C ARG A 367 -17.04 9.37 -7.96
N ILE A 368 -16.14 9.90 -8.78
CA ILE A 368 -15.99 11.33 -9.00
C ILE A 368 -16.37 11.66 -10.45
N PRO A 369 -17.44 12.44 -10.69
CA PRO A 369 -17.76 12.94 -12.02
C PRO A 369 -16.85 14.13 -12.40
N ASN A 370 -16.71 14.41 -13.70
CA ASN A 370 -15.93 15.55 -14.19
C ASN A 370 -16.40 16.88 -13.57
N SER A 371 -17.71 17.03 -13.34
CA SER A 371 -18.28 18.22 -12.71
C SER A 371 -17.76 18.48 -11.29
N PHE A 372 -17.35 17.45 -10.55
CA PHE A 372 -16.71 17.63 -9.24
C PHE A 372 -15.30 18.19 -9.39
N PHE A 373 -14.50 17.66 -10.31
CA PHE A 373 -13.17 18.20 -10.58
C PHE A 373 -13.23 19.67 -11.02
N GLU A 374 -14.19 20.02 -11.88
CA GLU A 374 -14.44 21.42 -12.25
C GLU A 374 -14.86 22.29 -11.06
N ALA A 375 -15.69 21.75 -10.15
CA ALA A 375 -16.10 22.47 -8.94
C ALA A 375 -14.90 22.70 -8.01
N VAL A 376 -14.00 21.72 -7.88
CA VAL A 376 -12.73 21.88 -7.19
C VAL A 376 -11.93 23.01 -7.85
N GLU A 377 -11.63 22.92 -9.15
CA GLU A 377 -10.86 23.95 -9.89
C GLU A 377 -11.41 25.37 -9.75
N LYS A 378 -12.74 25.52 -9.74
CA LYS A 378 -13.45 26.81 -9.62
C LYS A 378 -13.65 27.26 -8.17
N ASP A 379 -13.18 26.50 -7.19
CA ASP A 379 -13.39 26.72 -5.75
C ASP A 379 -14.88 26.90 -5.39
N ALA A 380 -15.73 26.08 -6.02
CA ALA A 380 -17.18 26.12 -5.88
C ALA A 380 -17.70 25.20 -4.77
N ASP A 381 -18.95 25.42 -4.37
CA ASP A 381 -19.67 24.52 -3.49
C ASP A 381 -20.13 23.25 -4.23
N TRP A 382 -20.07 22.13 -3.53
CA TRP A 382 -20.58 20.83 -3.94
C TRP A 382 -21.82 20.48 -3.11
N THR A 383 -22.92 20.14 -3.79
CA THR A 383 -24.20 19.85 -3.13
C THR A 383 -24.39 18.34 -2.98
N LEU A 384 -24.62 17.91 -1.74
CA LEU A 384 -25.00 16.54 -1.42
C LEU A 384 -26.52 16.36 -1.55
N VAL A 385 -26.95 15.18 -1.98
CA VAL A 385 -28.33 14.91 -2.39
C VAL A 385 -28.93 13.75 -1.59
N ARG A 386 -30.09 14.00 -0.97
CA ARG A 386 -30.85 12.98 -0.22
C ARG A 386 -31.34 11.86 -1.13
N ARG A 387 -31.24 10.61 -0.67
CA ARG A 387 -31.67 9.45 -1.47
C ARG A 387 -33.18 9.19 -1.40
N THR A 388 -33.84 9.72 -0.37
CA THR A 388 -35.29 9.53 -0.19
C THR A 388 -36.16 10.42 -1.06
N ASP A 389 -35.75 11.65 -1.37
CA ASP A 389 -36.56 12.62 -2.12
C ASP A 389 -35.80 13.44 -3.17
N GLY A 390 -34.49 13.21 -3.34
CA GLY A 390 -33.65 13.90 -4.33
C GLY A 390 -33.37 15.37 -4.00
N LYS A 391 -33.76 15.87 -2.82
CA LYS A 391 -33.53 17.26 -2.43
C LYS A 391 -32.10 17.46 -1.94
N PRO A 392 -31.57 18.70 -2.00
CA PRO A 392 -30.30 19.05 -1.35
C PRO A 392 -30.32 18.67 0.13
N ALA A 393 -29.32 17.91 0.57
CA ALA A 393 -29.07 17.59 1.97
C ALA A 393 -28.26 18.72 2.64
N ARG A 394 -27.09 19.01 2.07
CA ARG A 394 -26.16 20.06 2.50
C ARG A 394 -25.23 20.42 1.34
N SER A 395 -24.69 21.63 1.33
CA SER A 395 -23.63 22.05 0.41
C SER A 395 -22.34 22.26 1.20
N LEU A 396 -21.21 21.84 0.63
CA LEU A 396 -19.88 21.92 1.22
C LEU A 396 -18.90 22.47 0.18
N PRO A 397 -17.83 23.18 0.56
CA PRO A 397 -16.79 23.54 -0.39
C PRO A 397 -16.20 22.28 -1.05
N ALA A 398 -16.20 22.22 -2.39
CA ALA A 398 -15.64 21.07 -3.11
C ALA A 398 -14.17 20.84 -2.75
N ARG A 399 -13.43 21.94 -2.53
CA ARG A 399 -12.04 21.96 -2.08
C ARG A 399 -11.84 21.21 -0.76
N LYS A 400 -12.73 21.38 0.21
CA LYS A 400 -12.65 20.67 1.50
C LYS A 400 -12.73 19.16 1.30
N LEU A 401 -13.71 18.69 0.52
CA LEU A 401 -13.85 17.25 0.24
C LEU A 401 -12.63 16.70 -0.49
N TRP A 402 -12.04 17.49 -1.39
CA TRP A 402 -10.81 17.14 -2.09
C TRP A 402 -9.60 17.04 -1.15
N ASP A 403 -9.49 17.94 -0.17
CA ASP A 403 -8.47 17.92 0.87
C ASP A 403 -8.64 16.70 1.79
N ASP A 404 -9.87 16.37 2.18
CA ASP A 404 -10.17 15.18 2.97
C ASP A 404 -9.78 13.88 2.23
N ILE A 405 -10.05 13.79 0.91
CA ILE A 405 -9.63 12.65 0.07
C ILE A 405 -8.11 12.53 0.04
N GLY A 406 -7.41 13.64 -0.25
CA GLY A 406 -5.95 13.66 -0.34
C GLY A 406 -5.28 13.29 0.98
N LEU A 407 -5.78 13.85 2.09
CA LEU A 407 -5.25 13.57 3.43
C LEU A 407 -5.51 12.12 3.85
N ALA A 408 -6.72 11.59 3.64
CA ALA A 408 -7.04 10.20 3.96
C ALA A 408 -6.17 9.23 3.16
N ALA A 409 -6.03 9.44 1.84
CA ALA A 409 -5.17 8.62 0.99
C ALA A 409 -3.69 8.71 1.40
N TRP A 410 -3.20 9.90 1.79
CA TRP A 410 -1.84 10.09 2.27
C TRP A 410 -1.57 9.36 3.61
N CYS A 411 -2.57 9.34 4.50
CA CYS A 411 -2.48 8.68 5.79
C CYS A 411 -2.67 7.17 5.71
N CYS A 412 -3.62 6.65 4.92
CA CYS A 412 -3.99 5.23 4.96
C CYS A 412 -4.25 4.60 3.58
N ALA A 413 -3.78 5.20 2.48
CA ALA A 413 -3.92 4.70 1.10
C ALA A 413 -5.36 4.48 0.61
N ASP A 414 -6.35 5.03 1.31
CA ASP A 414 -7.77 4.96 1.00
C ASP A 414 -8.43 6.32 1.31
N PRO A 415 -9.46 6.74 0.57
CA PRO A 415 -10.11 6.02 -0.53
C PRO A 415 -9.31 6.13 -1.84
N GLY A 416 -9.45 5.11 -2.70
CA GLY A 416 -9.12 5.24 -4.13
C GLY A 416 -10.13 6.14 -4.85
N ILE A 417 -9.83 6.49 -6.10
CA ILE A 417 -10.70 7.31 -6.95
C ILE A 417 -11.13 6.53 -8.18
N GLN A 418 -12.40 6.67 -8.55
CA GLN A 418 -12.97 6.16 -9.81
C GLN A 418 -13.57 7.33 -10.59
N CYS A 419 -13.06 7.59 -11.79
CA CYS A 419 -13.49 8.69 -12.64
C CYS A 419 -14.81 8.34 -13.34
N ASP A 420 -15.96 8.63 -12.70
CA ASP A 420 -17.29 8.18 -13.13
C ASP A 420 -17.61 8.55 -14.59
N THR A 421 -17.30 9.78 -15.00
CA THR A 421 -17.58 10.26 -16.35
C THR A 421 -16.74 9.51 -17.38
N THR A 422 -15.42 9.44 -17.18
CA THR A 422 -14.50 8.69 -18.05
C THR A 422 -14.89 7.22 -18.19
N ILE A 423 -15.27 6.57 -17.08
CA ILE A 423 -15.71 5.17 -17.09
C ILE A 423 -16.93 4.99 -18.01
N ASN A 424 -17.93 5.87 -17.89
CA ASN A 424 -19.18 5.74 -18.64
C ASN A 424 -19.05 6.20 -20.11
N GLU A 425 -18.16 7.13 -20.43
CA GLU A 425 -17.86 7.52 -21.83
C GLU A 425 -17.23 6.37 -22.64
N TRP A 426 -16.53 5.45 -21.97
CA TRP A 426 -15.97 4.24 -22.57
C TRP A 426 -16.87 3.00 -22.41
N HIS A 427 -18.14 3.18 -22.01
CA HIS A 427 -19.04 2.07 -21.79
C HIS A 427 -19.55 1.48 -23.11
N THR A 428 -19.39 0.18 -23.30
CA THR A 428 -19.89 -0.54 -24.48
C THR A 428 -21.39 -0.81 -24.44
N CYS A 429 -22.07 -0.72 -23.29
CA CYS A 429 -23.49 -1.07 -23.14
C CYS A 429 -24.37 -0.03 -22.39
N PRO A 430 -24.29 1.28 -22.72
CA PRO A 430 -25.00 2.32 -21.97
C PRO A 430 -26.52 2.27 -22.10
N ALA A 431 -27.08 1.57 -23.10
CA ALA A 431 -28.53 1.42 -23.23
C ALA A 431 -29.14 0.55 -22.12
N ASP A 432 -28.31 -0.24 -21.43
CA ASP A 432 -28.72 -1.15 -20.35
C ASP A 432 -28.46 -0.61 -18.94
N GLY A 433 -27.90 0.59 -18.83
CA GLY A 433 -27.65 1.26 -17.56
C GLY A 433 -26.28 1.91 -17.48
N ARG A 434 -25.99 2.46 -16.31
CA ARG A 434 -24.68 3.06 -16.00
C ARG A 434 -23.78 2.04 -15.32
N ILE A 435 -22.47 2.21 -15.51
CA ILE A 435 -21.47 1.54 -14.69
C ILE A 435 -21.42 2.31 -13.36
N ASN A 436 -21.83 1.66 -12.27
CA ASN A 436 -21.92 2.28 -10.95
C ASN A 436 -20.80 1.86 -10.00
N ALA A 437 -20.07 0.78 -10.28
CA ALA A 437 -19.07 0.23 -9.37
C ALA A 437 -17.95 -0.47 -10.13
N SER A 438 -16.99 -0.98 -9.36
CA SER A 438 -15.98 -1.92 -9.83
C SER A 438 -15.90 -3.13 -8.91
N ASN A 439 -15.11 -4.13 -9.30
CA ASN A 439 -14.68 -5.19 -8.40
C ASN A 439 -13.62 -4.68 -7.37
N PRO A 440 -13.14 -5.53 -6.44
CA PRO A 440 -12.16 -5.18 -5.39
C PRO A 440 -10.90 -4.42 -5.82
N CYS A 441 -10.38 -4.68 -7.02
CA CYS A 441 -9.11 -4.10 -7.46
C CYS A 441 -9.27 -3.05 -8.57
N SER A 442 -10.52 -2.64 -8.87
CA SER A 442 -10.84 -1.58 -9.85
C SER A 442 -10.41 -1.86 -11.30
N GLU A 443 -10.19 -3.12 -11.68
CA GLU A 443 -9.87 -3.53 -13.07
C GLU A 443 -11.11 -3.94 -13.87
N TYR A 444 -12.16 -4.44 -13.20
CA TYR A 444 -13.43 -4.78 -13.82
C TYR A 444 -14.46 -3.69 -13.51
N MET A 445 -14.95 -3.04 -14.56
CA MET A 445 -15.91 -1.94 -14.50
C MET A 445 -16.99 -2.18 -15.56
N PHE A 446 -18.13 -2.70 -15.11
CA PHE A 446 -19.27 -2.99 -15.97
C PHE A 446 -20.57 -2.83 -15.19
N LEU A 447 -21.71 -3.20 -15.79
CA LEU A 447 -23.03 -3.08 -15.19
C LEU A 447 -23.16 -3.84 -13.86
N ASP A 448 -24.02 -3.36 -12.97
CA ASP A 448 -24.28 -4.06 -11.71
C ASP A 448 -24.88 -5.45 -11.92
N ASP A 449 -24.62 -6.34 -10.96
CA ASP A 449 -24.99 -7.75 -10.97
C ASP A 449 -24.39 -8.51 -12.16
N THR A 450 -23.11 -8.28 -12.42
CA THR A 450 -22.34 -8.98 -13.45
C THR A 450 -21.04 -9.55 -12.88
N ALA A 451 -20.45 -10.51 -13.59
CA ALA A 451 -19.22 -11.16 -13.18
C ALA A 451 -18.19 -11.19 -14.31
N CYS A 452 -16.92 -11.15 -13.92
CA CYS A 452 -15.79 -11.27 -14.83
C CYS A 452 -14.83 -12.36 -14.35
N ASN A 453 -14.50 -13.26 -15.27
CA ASN A 453 -13.41 -14.20 -15.15
C ASN A 453 -12.17 -13.61 -15.84
N LEU A 454 -11.00 -13.88 -15.27
CA LEU A 454 -9.75 -13.27 -15.68
C LEU A 454 -8.71 -14.33 -16.05
N ALA A 455 -7.80 -13.95 -16.94
CA ALA A 455 -6.56 -14.68 -17.19
C ALA A 455 -5.46 -13.66 -17.51
N SER A 456 -4.21 -14.09 -17.39
CA SER A 456 -3.07 -13.24 -17.72
C SER A 456 -2.03 -14.01 -18.50
N LEU A 457 -1.55 -13.40 -19.59
CA LEU A 457 -0.40 -13.88 -20.35
C LEU A 457 0.91 -13.38 -19.70
N ASN A 458 1.92 -14.23 -19.61
CA ASN A 458 3.27 -13.82 -19.22
C ASN A 458 3.97 -13.23 -20.46
N VAL A 459 4.05 -11.90 -20.58
CA VAL A 459 4.57 -11.30 -21.84
C VAL A 459 6.04 -11.68 -22.11
N LEU A 460 6.82 -11.96 -21.06
CA LEU A 460 8.22 -12.36 -21.23
C LEU A 460 8.37 -13.73 -21.91
N SER A 461 7.36 -14.62 -21.82
CA SER A 461 7.42 -15.92 -22.49
C SER A 461 7.34 -15.83 -24.01
N PHE A 462 6.99 -14.66 -24.54
CA PHE A 462 6.95 -14.37 -25.98
C PHE A 462 8.18 -13.57 -26.43
N TYR A 463 9.19 -13.38 -25.59
CA TYR A 463 10.38 -12.62 -25.93
C TYR A 463 11.63 -13.52 -25.96
N ASP A 464 12.30 -13.51 -27.11
CA ASP A 464 13.59 -14.16 -27.34
C ASP A 464 14.67 -13.10 -27.49
N ASP A 465 15.84 -13.33 -26.88
CA ASP A 465 16.92 -12.33 -26.81
C ASP A 465 17.53 -12.03 -28.19
N GLU A 466 17.45 -12.96 -29.15
CA GLU A 466 18.01 -12.81 -30.49
C GLU A 466 16.94 -12.44 -31.53
N ARG A 467 15.75 -13.03 -31.40
CA ARG A 467 14.65 -12.89 -32.39
C ARG A 467 13.66 -11.79 -32.03
N GLY A 468 13.74 -11.23 -30.83
CA GLY A 468 12.81 -10.23 -30.34
C GLY A 468 11.47 -10.82 -29.91
N PHE A 469 10.41 -10.01 -30.00
CA PHE A 469 9.09 -10.38 -29.51
C PHE A 469 8.29 -11.19 -30.55
N ASP A 470 7.84 -12.40 -30.19
CA ASP A 470 6.97 -13.24 -31.01
C ASP A 470 5.52 -12.72 -31.01
N ILE A 471 5.28 -11.71 -31.84
CA ILE A 471 3.95 -11.12 -32.06
C ILE A 471 2.92 -12.19 -32.46
N ALA A 472 3.29 -13.12 -33.34
CA ALA A 472 2.35 -14.13 -33.83
C ALA A 472 1.98 -15.14 -32.74
N GLY A 473 2.94 -15.51 -31.88
CA GLY A 473 2.69 -16.30 -30.67
C GLY A 473 1.77 -15.58 -29.70
N TYR A 474 2.00 -14.29 -29.48
CA TYR A 474 1.18 -13.48 -28.58
C TYR A 474 -0.27 -13.33 -29.07
N ARG A 475 -0.48 -13.07 -30.37
CA ARG A 475 -1.83 -13.02 -30.97
C ARG A 475 -2.55 -14.37 -30.88
N HIS A 476 -1.84 -15.46 -31.15
CA HIS A 476 -2.38 -16.82 -31.05
C HIS A 476 -2.80 -17.17 -29.62
N ALA A 477 -1.94 -16.92 -28.64
CA ALA A 477 -2.25 -17.11 -27.23
C ALA A 477 -3.45 -16.24 -26.79
N THR A 478 -3.48 -14.97 -27.20
CA THR A 478 -4.57 -14.03 -26.93
C THR A 478 -5.91 -14.56 -27.43
N ARG A 479 -5.94 -15.05 -28.67
CA ARG A 479 -7.15 -15.65 -29.26
C ARG A 479 -7.63 -16.88 -28.48
N LEU A 480 -6.73 -17.82 -28.16
CA LEU A 480 -7.10 -19.04 -27.43
C LEU A 480 -7.57 -18.76 -26.01
N TRP A 481 -6.91 -17.84 -25.29
CA TRP A 481 -7.33 -17.47 -23.95
C TRP A 481 -8.62 -16.67 -23.92
N THR A 482 -8.94 -15.91 -24.98
CA THR A 482 -10.27 -15.31 -25.14
C THR A 482 -11.35 -16.39 -25.22
N ILE A 483 -11.11 -17.48 -25.95
CA ILE A 483 -12.02 -18.64 -26.02
C ILE A 483 -12.14 -19.33 -24.65
N VAL A 484 -11.03 -19.56 -23.93
CA VAL A 484 -11.06 -20.12 -22.56
C VAL A 484 -11.95 -19.30 -21.64
N LEU A 485 -11.81 -17.97 -21.68
CA LEU A 485 -12.60 -17.09 -20.83
C LEU A 485 -14.09 -17.12 -21.21
N GLU A 486 -14.42 -17.13 -22.49
CA GLU A 486 -15.80 -17.26 -22.97
C GLU A 486 -16.45 -18.60 -22.56
N LEU A 487 -15.71 -19.71 -22.67
CA LEU A 487 -16.17 -21.02 -22.20
C LEU A 487 -16.40 -21.04 -20.68
N SER A 488 -15.61 -20.25 -19.94
CA SER A 488 -15.75 -20.14 -18.50
C SER A 488 -17.05 -19.43 -18.09
N VAL A 489 -17.60 -18.55 -18.93
CA VAL A 489 -18.94 -17.96 -18.71
C VAL A 489 -20.02 -19.04 -18.83
N LEU A 490 -19.92 -19.92 -19.82
CA LEU A 490 -20.92 -20.97 -20.07
C LEU A 490 -21.02 -22.02 -18.97
N MET A 491 -19.88 -22.43 -18.42
CA MET A 491 -19.82 -23.49 -17.41
C MET A 491 -20.19 -23.01 -16.00
N ALA A 492 -20.21 -21.69 -15.78
CA ALA A 492 -20.26 -21.13 -14.43
C ALA A 492 -21.61 -21.26 -13.73
N GLN A 493 -21.56 -21.15 -12.39
CA GLN A 493 -22.68 -20.83 -11.52
C GLN A 493 -22.39 -19.58 -10.68
N PHE A 494 -23.44 -18.91 -10.21
CA PHE A 494 -23.43 -17.55 -9.64
C PHE A 494 -24.29 -17.47 -8.37
N PRO A 495 -24.06 -16.51 -7.46
CA PRO A 495 -24.69 -16.52 -6.13
C PRO A 495 -26.15 -16.01 -6.11
N SER A 496 -26.64 -15.43 -7.22
CA SER A 496 -28.02 -15.00 -7.41
C SER A 496 -28.47 -15.19 -8.86
N ARG A 497 -29.77 -15.13 -9.08
CA ARG A 497 -30.39 -15.30 -10.39
C ARG A 497 -30.00 -14.17 -11.35
N GLU A 498 -30.05 -12.93 -10.89
CA GLU A 498 -29.75 -11.72 -11.68
C GLU A 498 -28.32 -11.76 -12.20
N ILE A 499 -27.37 -12.20 -11.35
CA ILE A 499 -25.97 -12.30 -11.73
C ILE A 499 -25.78 -13.39 -12.79
N ALA A 500 -26.47 -14.52 -12.66
CA ALA A 500 -26.42 -15.58 -13.67
C ALA A 500 -26.96 -15.09 -15.02
N GLU A 501 -28.13 -14.45 -15.01
CA GLU A 501 -28.79 -13.93 -16.22
C GLU A 501 -27.94 -12.86 -16.91
N LYS A 502 -27.54 -11.80 -16.20
CA LYS A 502 -26.76 -10.71 -16.80
C LYS A 502 -25.36 -11.17 -17.23
N SER A 503 -24.67 -12.00 -16.43
CA SER A 503 -23.34 -12.50 -16.83
C SER A 503 -23.41 -13.33 -18.12
N TYR A 504 -24.50 -14.07 -18.33
CA TYR A 504 -24.75 -14.80 -19.58
C TYR A 504 -25.15 -13.88 -20.74
N GLN A 505 -25.92 -12.82 -20.48
CA GLN A 505 -26.38 -11.85 -21.48
C GLN A 505 -25.24 -10.99 -22.04
N TYR A 506 -24.28 -10.57 -21.21
CA TYR A 506 -23.19 -9.67 -21.60
C TYR A 506 -21.84 -10.36 -21.83
N ARG A 507 -21.62 -11.51 -21.17
CA ARG A 507 -20.45 -12.38 -21.40
C ARG A 507 -19.13 -11.65 -21.23
N THR A 508 -18.99 -10.87 -20.15
CA THR A 508 -17.80 -10.05 -19.92
C THR A 508 -16.59 -10.87 -19.53
N LEU A 509 -15.45 -10.58 -20.15
CA LEU A 509 -14.16 -11.22 -19.91
C LEU A 509 -13.12 -10.18 -19.46
N GLY A 510 -12.05 -10.66 -18.85
CA GLY A 510 -10.90 -9.83 -18.48
C GLY A 510 -9.58 -10.53 -18.74
N LEU A 511 -9.21 -10.63 -20.01
CA LEU A 511 -7.86 -11.03 -20.38
C LEU A 511 -6.88 -9.87 -20.14
N GLY A 512 -5.78 -10.16 -19.46
CA GLY A 512 -4.71 -9.21 -19.19
C GLY A 512 -3.34 -9.85 -19.44
N TYR A 513 -2.33 -9.25 -18.83
CA TYR A 513 -0.97 -9.79 -18.83
C TYR A 513 -0.29 -9.57 -17.48
N ALA A 514 0.84 -10.24 -17.30
CA ALA A 514 1.81 -10.00 -16.24
C ALA A 514 3.20 -9.83 -16.84
N ASN A 515 4.16 -9.44 -16.00
CA ASN A 515 5.59 -9.45 -16.30
C ASN A 515 6.10 -8.35 -17.27
N ILE A 516 5.32 -7.29 -17.52
CA ILE A 516 5.74 -6.22 -18.46
C ILE A 516 6.98 -5.47 -17.96
N GLY A 517 7.09 -5.22 -16.65
CA GLY A 517 8.24 -4.51 -16.10
C GLY A 517 9.54 -5.28 -16.31
N THR A 518 9.46 -6.61 -16.18
CA THR A 518 10.59 -7.51 -16.46
C THR A 518 10.92 -7.57 -17.94
N LEU A 519 9.90 -7.60 -18.82
CA LEU A 519 10.13 -7.56 -20.26
C LEU A 519 10.90 -6.30 -20.66
N LEU A 520 10.47 -5.12 -20.20
CA LEU A 520 11.17 -3.87 -20.46
C LEU A 520 12.60 -3.89 -19.93
N MET A 521 12.79 -4.39 -18.69
CA MET A 521 14.11 -4.55 -18.09
C MET A 521 15.02 -5.46 -18.94
N VAL A 522 14.52 -6.60 -19.39
CA VAL A 522 15.25 -7.56 -20.24
C VAL A 522 15.55 -6.99 -21.62
N MET A 523 14.67 -6.14 -22.16
CA MET A 523 14.90 -5.38 -23.39
C MET A 523 15.91 -4.23 -23.21
N GLY A 524 16.43 -4.02 -21.99
CA GLY A 524 17.34 -2.92 -21.69
C GLY A 524 16.66 -1.54 -21.67
N MET A 525 15.33 -1.50 -21.52
CA MET A 525 14.53 -0.28 -21.54
C MET A 525 14.09 0.09 -20.11
N PRO A 526 14.33 1.33 -19.64
CA PRO A 526 13.77 1.80 -18.39
C PRO A 526 12.24 1.72 -18.41
N TYR A 527 11.64 1.29 -17.31
CA TYR A 527 10.18 1.24 -17.19
C TYR A 527 9.57 2.63 -17.38
N ASP A 528 10.15 3.65 -16.73
CA ASP A 528 9.78 5.05 -16.91
C ASP A 528 10.54 5.68 -18.09
N SER A 529 10.22 5.23 -19.31
CA SER A 529 10.72 5.81 -20.56
C SER A 529 9.63 5.88 -21.62
N GLU A 530 9.79 6.76 -22.61
CA GLU A 530 8.83 6.87 -23.72
C GLU A 530 8.78 5.58 -24.56
N GLN A 531 9.94 4.95 -24.77
CA GLN A 531 10.05 3.65 -25.45
C GLN A 531 9.35 2.54 -24.65
N GLY A 532 9.59 2.47 -23.34
CA GLY A 532 8.96 1.48 -22.46
C GLY A 532 7.43 1.61 -22.45
N ARG A 533 6.93 2.85 -22.37
CA ARG A 533 5.50 3.16 -22.47
C ARG A 533 4.92 2.79 -23.84
N ALA A 534 5.64 3.07 -24.93
CA ALA A 534 5.19 2.74 -26.29
C ALA A 534 5.10 1.22 -26.53
N VAL A 535 6.06 0.44 -26.01
CA VAL A 535 6.00 -1.04 -26.06
C VAL A 535 4.83 -1.56 -25.23
N CYS A 536 4.66 -1.07 -24.00
CA CYS A 536 3.53 -1.45 -23.14
C CYS A 536 2.18 -1.14 -23.81
N ALA A 537 2.02 0.06 -24.37
CA ALA A 537 0.82 0.47 -25.10
C ALA A 537 0.55 -0.43 -26.31
N ALA A 538 1.56 -0.75 -27.12
CA ALA A 538 1.41 -1.59 -28.30
C ALA A 538 1.00 -3.03 -27.94
N LEU A 539 1.63 -3.63 -26.93
CA LEU A 539 1.27 -4.98 -26.46
C LEU A 539 -0.15 -5.01 -25.88
N THR A 540 -0.53 -3.99 -25.10
CA THR A 540 -1.90 -3.84 -24.60
C THR A 540 -2.91 -3.68 -25.74
N SER A 541 -2.56 -2.89 -26.77
CA SER A 541 -3.36 -2.70 -27.97
C SER A 541 -3.56 -3.99 -28.76
N ILE A 542 -2.50 -4.78 -28.97
CA ILE A 542 -2.59 -6.08 -29.63
C ILE A 542 -3.49 -7.02 -28.83
N LEU A 543 -3.31 -7.10 -27.50
CA LEU A 543 -4.12 -7.95 -26.63
C LEU A 543 -5.61 -7.65 -26.79
N CYS A 544 -6.01 -6.39 -26.64
CA CYS A 544 -7.42 -6.02 -26.68
C CYS A 544 -8.02 -6.09 -28.08
N GLY A 545 -7.30 -5.64 -29.11
CA GLY A 545 -7.75 -5.73 -30.50
C GLY A 545 -7.94 -7.18 -30.93
N GLU A 546 -6.98 -8.06 -30.65
CA GLU A 546 -7.10 -9.49 -30.98
C GLU A 546 -8.18 -10.20 -30.17
N SER A 547 -8.40 -9.84 -28.91
CA SER A 547 -9.51 -10.39 -28.13
C SER A 547 -10.87 -9.99 -28.70
N TYR A 548 -11.05 -8.74 -29.14
CA TYR A 548 -12.29 -8.34 -29.82
C TYR A 548 -12.43 -8.98 -31.21
N ALA A 549 -11.35 -9.15 -31.95
CA ALA A 549 -11.37 -9.90 -33.21
C ALA A 549 -11.80 -11.36 -32.98
N ALA A 550 -11.20 -12.05 -31.99
CA ALA A 550 -11.60 -13.40 -31.60
C ALA A 550 -13.06 -13.47 -31.11
N SER A 551 -13.53 -12.45 -30.40
CA SER A 551 -14.92 -12.32 -29.98
C SER A 551 -15.88 -12.16 -31.16
N ALA A 552 -15.49 -11.42 -32.20
CA ALA A 552 -16.27 -11.28 -33.42
C ALA A 552 -16.27 -12.57 -34.27
N GLU A 553 -15.15 -13.30 -34.34
CA GLU A 553 -15.09 -14.63 -34.97
C GLU A 553 -16.02 -15.63 -34.24
N MET A 554 -16.08 -15.60 -32.90
CA MET A 554 -17.04 -16.40 -32.15
C MET A 554 -18.49 -15.96 -32.42
N ALA A 555 -18.73 -14.66 -32.61
CA ALA A 555 -20.05 -14.13 -32.93
C ALA A 555 -20.54 -14.56 -34.32
N GLU A 556 -19.64 -14.68 -35.29
CA GLU A 556 -19.96 -15.24 -36.60
C GLU A 556 -20.54 -16.66 -36.48
N ALA A 557 -19.91 -17.51 -35.66
CA ALA A 557 -20.31 -18.91 -35.52
C ALA A 557 -21.49 -19.13 -34.56
N LEU A 558 -21.59 -18.34 -33.49
CA LEU A 558 -22.50 -18.58 -32.35
C LEU A 558 -23.51 -17.46 -32.09
N GLY A 559 -23.45 -16.38 -32.88
CA GLY A 559 -24.16 -15.14 -32.65
C GLY A 559 -23.47 -14.22 -31.61
N PRO A 560 -23.71 -12.91 -31.69
CA PRO A 560 -23.20 -11.96 -30.70
C PRO A 560 -23.83 -12.17 -29.32
N PHE A 561 -23.34 -11.48 -28.29
CA PHE A 561 -24.00 -11.48 -26.98
C PHE A 561 -25.41 -10.90 -27.09
N GLU A 562 -26.32 -11.33 -26.21
CA GLU A 562 -27.77 -11.09 -26.35
C GLU A 562 -28.12 -9.60 -26.45
N ARG A 563 -27.44 -8.75 -25.68
CA ARG A 563 -27.67 -7.31 -25.61
C ARG A 563 -26.88 -6.50 -26.65
N PHE A 564 -26.21 -7.15 -27.61
CA PHE A 564 -25.38 -6.46 -28.60
C PHE A 564 -26.20 -5.49 -29.47
N HIS A 565 -27.33 -5.94 -30.02
CA HIS A 565 -28.10 -5.11 -30.96
C HIS A 565 -28.64 -3.83 -30.33
N ALA A 566 -29.01 -3.87 -29.04
CA ALA A 566 -29.43 -2.68 -28.30
C ALA A 566 -28.30 -1.67 -28.10
N ASN A 567 -27.04 -2.13 -28.12
CA ASN A 567 -25.85 -1.32 -27.83
C ASN A 567 -24.89 -1.20 -29.01
N ARG A 568 -25.28 -1.66 -30.21
CA ARG A 568 -24.38 -1.81 -31.37
C ARG A 568 -23.60 -0.53 -31.65
N GLU A 569 -24.29 0.60 -31.74
CA GLU A 569 -23.67 1.88 -32.08
C GLU A 569 -22.72 2.38 -30.98
N SER A 570 -23.11 2.26 -29.70
CA SER A 570 -22.25 2.61 -28.57
C SER A 570 -21.00 1.73 -28.51
N MET A 571 -21.16 0.42 -28.70
CA MET A 571 -20.03 -0.51 -28.73
C MET A 571 -19.08 -0.21 -29.89
N LEU A 572 -19.60 -0.02 -31.12
CA LEU A 572 -18.77 0.33 -32.27
C LEU A 572 -18.07 1.68 -32.10
N THR A 573 -18.70 2.64 -31.42
CA THR A 573 -18.07 3.92 -31.06
C THR A 573 -16.84 3.71 -30.18
N VAL A 574 -16.96 2.87 -29.15
CA VAL A 574 -15.84 2.50 -28.27
C VAL A 574 -14.73 1.79 -29.05
N ILE A 575 -15.07 0.83 -29.93
CA ILE A 575 -14.09 0.13 -30.78
C ILE A 575 -13.37 1.10 -31.73
N ARG A 576 -14.10 2.06 -32.34
CA ARG A 576 -13.49 3.11 -33.17
C ARG A 576 -12.56 4.01 -32.36
N ASN A 577 -12.90 4.34 -31.12
CA ASN A 577 -12.03 5.14 -30.24
C ASN A 577 -10.74 4.38 -29.87
N HIS A 578 -10.82 3.08 -29.55
CA HIS A 578 -9.63 2.25 -29.35
C HIS A 578 -8.74 2.25 -30.61
N ARG A 579 -9.33 2.03 -31.78
CA ARG A 579 -8.63 2.07 -33.08
C ARG A 579 -7.99 3.45 -33.31
N ARG A 580 -8.70 4.55 -33.07
CA ARG A 580 -8.17 5.92 -33.20
C ARG A 580 -6.98 6.18 -32.29
N ALA A 581 -6.97 5.62 -31.09
CA ALA A 581 -5.80 5.68 -30.20
C ALA A 581 -4.59 4.92 -30.77
N ALA A 582 -4.79 3.78 -31.43
CA ALA A 582 -3.71 3.03 -32.09
C ALA A 582 -3.15 3.75 -33.34
N TYR A 583 -3.95 4.61 -33.96
CA TYR A 583 -3.56 5.44 -35.12
C TYR A 583 -3.17 6.87 -34.76
N ASN A 584 -3.16 7.23 -33.47
CA ASN A 584 -2.94 8.61 -33.04
C ASN A 584 -3.78 9.65 -33.83
N ALA A 585 -5.09 9.39 -33.95
CA ALA A 585 -5.96 10.15 -34.85
C ALA A 585 -6.27 11.59 -34.41
N GLY A 586 -5.89 11.99 -33.18
CA GLY A 586 -6.09 13.34 -32.64
C GLY A 586 -7.56 13.75 -32.36
N SER A 587 -8.54 12.94 -32.73
CA SER A 587 -9.97 13.18 -32.51
C SER A 587 -10.68 11.89 -32.10
N TYR A 588 -11.68 12.01 -31.21
CA TYR A 588 -12.39 10.88 -30.60
C TYR A 588 -13.91 11.16 -30.53
N GLU A 589 -14.72 10.12 -30.54
CA GLU A 589 -16.19 10.22 -30.44
C GLU A 589 -16.61 10.22 -28.97
N GLY A 590 -17.26 11.29 -28.51
CA GLY A 590 -17.95 11.31 -27.22
C GLY A 590 -17.06 11.25 -25.98
N LEU A 591 -15.78 11.65 -26.09
CA LEU A 591 -14.85 11.70 -24.96
C LEU A 591 -14.61 13.14 -24.51
N SER A 592 -14.75 13.39 -23.20
CA SER A 592 -14.45 14.69 -22.60
C SER A 592 -12.97 14.84 -22.25
N ILE A 593 -12.32 13.76 -21.85
CA ILE A 593 -10.88 13.68 -21.62
C ILE A 593 -10.25 12.80 -22.68
N LEU A 594 -9.27 13.36 -23.42
CA LEU A 594 -8.64 12.65 -24.52
C LEU A 594 -7.63 11.61 -24.00
N PRO A 595 -7.62 10.39 -24.58
CA PRO A 595 -6.67 9.35 -24.21
C PRO A 595 -5.25 9.66 -24.70
N GLN A 596 -4.24 9.05 -24.08
CA GLN A 596 -2.87 9.07 -24.60
C GLN A 596 -2.74 8.06 -25.75
N ALA A 597 -2.59 8.56 -26.98
CA ALA A 597 -2.44 7.70 -28.16
C ALA A 597 -1.11 6.92 -28.18
N LEU A 598 -1.08 5.86 -28.99
CA LEU A 598 0.13 5.08 -29.24
C LEU A 598 1.18 5.95 -29.95
N SER A 599 2.38 6.04 -29.38
CA SER A 599 3.48 6.83 -29.97
C SER A 599 4.06 6.13 -31.20
N GLU A 600 4.00 6.78 -32.35
CA GLU A 600 4.62 6.27 -33.59
C GLU A 600 6.14 6.42 -33.59
N GLU A 601 6.65 7.44 -32.90
CA GLU A 601 8.09 7.74 -32.84
C GLU A 601 8.85 6.72 -32.00
N HIS A 602 8.28 6.30 -30.86
CA HIS A 602 8.97 5.46 -29.89
C HIS A 602 8.57 3.98 -29.96
N CYS A 603 7.48 3.64 -30.66
CA CYS A 603 7.05 2.25 -30.78
C CYS A 603 7.85 1.51 -31.86
N PRO A 604 8.36 0.29 -31.58
CA PRO A 604 8.92 -0.56 -32.63
C PRO A 604 7.92 -0.79 -33.77
N ARG A 605 8.37 -0.57 -35.01
CA ARG A 605 7.49 -0.59 -36.20
C ARG A 605 6.60 -1.83 -36.29
N GLU A 606 7.17 -3.02 -36.04
CA GLU A 606 6.44 -4.29 -36.11
C GLU A 606 5.31 -4.37 -35.07
N LEU A 607 5.53 -3.85 -33.86
CA LEU A 607 4.51 -3.78 -32.82
C LEU A 607 3.42 -2.76 -33.17
N LEU A 608 3.81 -1.60 -33.71
CA LEU A 608 2.86 -0.57 -34.17
C LEU A 608 1.95 -1.10 -35.28
N GLU A 609 2.52 -1.76 -36.29
CA GLU A 609 1.77 -2.36 -37.40
C GLU A 609 0.83 -3.47 -36.90
N ALA A 610 1.31 -4.33 -36.00
CA ALA A 610 0.49 -5.38 -35.40
C ALA A 610 -0.66 -4.81 -34.55
N ALA A 611 -0.42 -3.76 -33.76
CA ALA A 611 -1.43 -3.09 -32.96
C ALA A 611 -2.54 -2.51 -33.84
N ARG A 612 -2.17 -1.80 -34.92
CA ARG A 612 -3.12 -1.25 -35.89
C ARG A 612 -3.91 -2.34 -36.60
N ALA A 613 -3.25 -3.38 -37.10
CA ALA A 613 -3.88 -4.50 -37.78
C ALA A 613 -4.86 -5.27 -36.88
N SER A 614 -4.57 -5.37 -35.58
CA SER A 614 -5.47 -6.01 -34.60
C SER A 614 -6.78 -5.24 -34.49
N TRP A 615 -6.74 -3.91 -34.44
CA TRP A 615 -7.93 -3.07 -34.37
C TRP A 615 -8.69 -2.95 -35.70
N ASP A 616 -7.99 -2.95 -36.84
CA ASP A 616 -8.63 -3.02 -38.15
C ASP A 616 -9.46 -4.30 -38.27
N ARG A 617 -8.89 -5.45 -37.86
CA ARG A 617 -9.62 -6.71 -37.82
C ARG A 617 -10.79 -6.69 -36.83
N ALA A 618 -10.56 -6.19 -35.62
CA ALA A 618 -11.59 -6.11 -34.59
C ALA A 618 -12.81 -5.29 -35.04
N LEU A 619 -12.57 -4.15 -35.70
CA LEU A 619 -13.63 -3.28 -36.22
C LEU A 619 -14.33 -3.94 -37.41
N ALA A 620 -13.58 -4.40 -38.42
CA ALA A 620 -14.15 -4.98 -39.63
C ALA A 620 -15.04 -6.21 -39.34
N LEU A 621 -14.54 -7.15 -38.52
CA LEU A 621 -15.31 -8.32 -38.13
C LEU A 621 -16.51 -7.96 -37.25
N GLY A 622 -16.34 -7.02 -36.32
CA GLY A 622 -17.41 -6.60 -35.43
C GLY A 622 -18.54 -5.82 -36.11
N GLU A 623 -18.24 -5.04 -37.14
CA GLU A 623 -19.26 -4.38 -37.96
C GLU A 623 -20.13 -5.40 -38.69
N GLN A 624 -19.51 -6.50 -39.16
CA GLN A 624 -20.16 -7.56 -39.94
C GLN A 624 -20.94 -8.55 -39.06
N HIS A 625 -20.37 -9.02 -37.96
CA HIS A 625 -20.89 -10.14 -37.17
C HIS A 625 -21.35 -9.75 -35.76
N GLY A 626 -20.98 -8.56 -35.30
CA GLY A 626 -21.07 -8.18 -33.89
C GLY A 626 -19.98 -8.84 -33.05
N TYR A 627 -20.17 -8.80 -31.73
CA TYR A 627 -19.21 -9.35 -30.78
C TYR A 627 -19.88 -10.35 -29.85
N ARG A 628 -19.15 -11.41 -29.48
CA ARG A 628 -19.62 -12.40 -28.52
C ARG A 628 -19.52 -11.91 -27.08
N ASN A 629 -18.75 -10.86 -26.81
CA ASN A 629 -18.42 -10.40 -25.46
C ASN A 629 -18.48 -8.87 -25.39
N ALA A 630 -19.20 -8.33 -24.39
CA ALA A 630 -19.33 -6.88 -24.21
C ALA A 630 -18.03 -6.19 -23.72
N GLN A 631 -17.21 -6.92 -22.96
CA GLN A 631 -15.88 -6.54 -22.48
C GLN A 631 -14.95 -7.74 -22.62
N VAL A 632 -13.69 -7.52 -22.99
CA VAL A 632 -12.74 -8.63 -23.25
C VAL A 632 -11.43 -8.58 -22.46
N THR A 633 -11.04 -7.40 -21.99
CA THR A 633 -9.72 -7.17 -21.37
C THR A 633 -9.80 -6.36 -20.08
N ALA A 634 -8.95 -6.73 -19.12
CA ALA A 634 -8.73 -6.01 -17.87
C ALA A 634 -7.32 -6.34 -17.36
N ILE A 635 -6.58 -5.34 -16.87
CA ILE A 635 -5.25 -5.57 -16.31
C ILE A 635 -5.38 -5.75 -14.80
N ALA A 636 -5.33 -7.01 -14.37
CA ALA A 636 -5.44 -7.40 -12.97
C ALA A 636 -4.10 -7.26 -12.23
N PRO A 637 -4.08 -7.25 -10.88
CA PRO A 637 -2.83 -7.18 -10.14
C PRO A 637 -2.01 -8.48 -10.19
N THR A 638 -2.60 -9.62 -10.56
CA THR A 638 -1.92 -10.94 -10.74
C THR A 638 -1.12 -11.48 -9.55
N GLY A 639 -1.28 -10.95 -8.33
CA GLY A 639 -0.33 -11.16 -7.23
C GLY A 639 -0.04 -12.60 -6.76
N THR A 640 -0.90 -13.58 -7.07
CA THR A 640 -0.59 -15.02 -6.83
C THR A 640 -0.27 -15.76 -8.12
N ILE A 641 -0.97 -15.46 -9.23
CA ILE A 641 -0.78 -16.18 -10.50
C ILE A 641 0.53 -15.79 -11.19
N ALA A 642 1.05 -14.58 -10.96
CA ALA A 642 2.38 -14.19 -11.41
C ALA A 642 3.47 -15.10 -10.81
N LEU A 643 3.31 -15.50 -9.54
CA LEU A 643 4.27 -16.38 -8.87
C LEU A 643 4.24 -17.82 -9.42
N VAL A 644 3.06 -18.35 -9.75
CA VAL A 644 2.98 -19.68 -10.38
C VAL A 644 3.45 -19.66 -11.83
N MET A 645 3.47 -18.50 -12.49
CA MET A 645 4.05 -18.30 -13.82
C MET A 645 5.54 -17.89 -13.79
N ASP A 646 6.18 -17.90 -12.61
CA ASP A 646 7.57 -17.43 -12.42
C ASP A 646 7.84 -16.02 -12.98
N CYS A 647 6.87 -15.13 -12.85
CA CYS A 647 7.03 -13.72 -13.21
C CYS A 647 7.75 -12.96 -12.09
N ASP A 648 8.79 -12.19 -12.43
CA ASP A 648 9.46 -11.28 -11.48
C ASP A 648 8.58 -10.04 -11.17
N THR A 649 7.77 -9.60 -12.13
CA THR A 649 6.85 -8.46 -12.00
C THR A 649 5.39 -8.86 -12.23
N THR A 650 4.47 -8.13 -11.59
CA THR A 650 3.05 -8.49 -11.54
C THR A 650 2.22 -7.55 -12.40
N GLY A 651 1.30 -8.06 -13.22
CA GLY A 651 0.38 -7.21 -14.00
C GLY A 651 1.15 -6.24 -14.88
N ILE A 652 0.76 -4.96 -14.79
CA ILE A 652 1.49 -3.83 -15.39
C ILE A 652 2.59 -3.26 -14.47
N GLU A 653 2.69 -3.68 -13.21
CA GLU A 653 3.63 -3.14 -12.22
C GLU A 653 5.11 -3.23 -12.69
N PRO A 654 5.96 -2.25 -12.35
CA PRO A 654 7.40 -2.46 -12.37
C PRO A 654 7.79 -3.41 -11.23
N ASP A 655 9.07 -3.77 -11.15
CA ASP A 655 9.51 -4.52 -9.97
C ASP A 655 9.38 -3.65 -8.72
N PHE A 656 8.86 -4.23 -7.64
CA PHE A 656 8.70 -3.51 -6.39
C PHE A 656 10.06 -3.19 -5.76
N ALA A 657 10.95 -4.18 -5.77
CA ALA A 657 12.35 -4.11 -5.40
C ALA A 657 13.05 -5.36 -5.96
N LEU A 658 14.31 -5.21 -6.39
CA LEU A 658 15.09 -6.33 -6.96
C LEU A 658 15.32 -7.48 -5.98
N VAL A 659 15.32 -7.17 -4.68
CA VAL A 659 15.29 -8.14 -3.58
C VAL A 659 14.15 -7.74 -2.64
N LYS A 660 13.18 -8.64 -2.47
CA LYS A 660 11.95 -8.37 -1.72
C LYS A 660 11.67 -9.47 -0.70
N TYR A 661 11.10 -9.07 0.43
CA TYR A 661 10.73 -9.95 1.53
C TYR A 661 9.20 -10.00 1.63
N LYS A 662 8.61 -11.18 1.40
CA LYS A 662 7.16 -11.37 1.44
C LYS A 662 6.75 -12.13 2.69
N LYS A 663 5.97 -11.50 3.56
CA LYS A 663 5.27 -12.17 4.66
C LYS A 663 4.11 -13.00 4.10
N LEU A 664 3.98 -14.27 4.50
CA LEU A 664 2.91 -15.15 3.99
C LEU A 664 1.66 -15.10 4.87
N ALA A 665 0.49 -15.33 4.25
CA ALA A 665 -0.77 -15.52 4.94
C ALA A 665 -0.76 -16.89 5.66
N GLY A 666 -0.29 -16.88 6.90
CA GLY A 666 0.00 -18.07 7.71
C GLY A 666 1.14 -17.85 8.70
N GLY A 667 2.02 -16.88 8.41
CA GLY A 667 3.31 -16.67 9.07
C GLY A 667 4.49 -17.09 8.15
N GLY A 668 5.73 -16.76 8.52
CA GLY A 668 6.91 -16.90 7.65
C GLY A 668 7.21 -15.72 6.70
N THR A 669 8.47 -15.61 6.25
CA THR A 669 8.93 -14.62 5.24
C THR A 669 9.75 -15.31 4.15
N ILE A 670 9.40 -15.09 2.87
CA ILE A 670 10.19 -15.56 1.72
C ILE A 670 11.03 -14.41 1.18
N LYS A 671 12.34 -14.64 1.00
CA LYS A 671 13.22 -13.76 0.22
C LYS A 671 13.06 -14.10 -1.26
N ILE A 672 12.65 -13.14 -2.06
CA ILE A 672 12.50 -13.26 -3.52
C ILE A 672 13.54 -12.33 -4.16
N VAL A 673 14.39 -12.90 -5.00
CA VAL A 673 15.38 -12.16 -5.79
C VAL A 673 14.91 -12.17 -7.24
N ASN A 674 14.96 -11.03 -7.91
CA ASN A 674 14.66 -10.92 -9.33
C ASN A 674 15.64 -11.79 -10.16
N GLN A 675 15.09 -12.79 -10.86
CA GLN A 675 15.89 -13.76 -11.61
C GLN A 675 16.29 -13.26 -13.00
N SER A 676 15.68 -12.17 -13.47
CA SER A 676 15.88 -11.61 -14.80
C SER A 676 17.01 -10.58 -14.88
N VAL A 677 17.54 -10.09 -13.75
CA VAL A 677 18.68 -9.13 -13.72
C VAL A 677 19.88 -9.63 -14.55
N PRO A 678 20.35 -10.89 -14.43
CA PRO A 678 21.45 -11.37 -15.26
C PRO A 678 21.13 -11.38 -16.75
N ARG A 679 19.88 -11.65 -17.14
CA ARG A 679 19.42 -11.64 -18.54
C ARG A 679 19.43 -10.21 -19.09
N ALA A 680 18.88 -9.26 -18.34
CA ALA A 680 18.90 -7.84 -18.70
C ALA A 680 20.33 -7.29 -18.87
N LEU A 681 21.26 -7.64 -17.98
CA LEU A 681 22.65 -7.21 -18.10
C LEU A 681 23.34 -7.78 -19.36
N ARG A 682 23.01 -9.00 -19.78
CA ARG A 682 23.52 -9.55 -21.05
C ARG A 682 22.97 -8.79 -22.25
N SER A 683 21.67 -8.46 -22.26
CA SER A 683 21.06 -7.63 -23.31
C SER A 683 21.71 -6.26 -23.42
N LEU A 684 22.16 -5.70 -22.29
CA LEU A 684 22.89 -4.43 -22.21
C LEU A 684 24.38 -4.54 -22.63
N GLY A 685 24.84 -5.72 -23.05
CA GLY A 685 26.18 -5.95 -23.59
C GLY A 685 27.27 -6.24 -22.56
N TYR A 686 26.92 -6.55 -21.30
CA TYR A 686 27.90 -6.89 -20.27
C TYR A 686 28.41 -8.33 -20.42
N GLN A 687 29.71 -8.52 -20.16
CA GLN A 687 30.36 -9.83 -20.21
C GLN A 687 29.95 -10.73 -19.04
N PRO A 688 29.92 -12.07 -19.19
CA PRO A 688 29.42 -12.99 -18.16
C PRO A 688 30.05 -12.82 -16.77
N VAL A 689 31.35 -12.52 -16.70
CA VAL A 689 32.06 -12.30 -15.42
C VAL A 689 31.56 -11.03 -14.71
N ALA A 690 31.33 -9.95 -15.47
CA ALA A 690 30.79 -8.71 -14.92
C ALA A 690 29.32 -8.90 -14.48
N VAL A 691 28.53 -9.62 -15.28
CA VAL A 691 27.13 -9.97 -14.96
C VAL A 691 27.05 -10.71 -13.63
N GLU A 692 27.89 -11.72 -13.43
CA GLU A 692 27.92 -12.51 -12.19
C GLU A 692 28.35 -11.66 -10.98
N GLY A 693 29.33 -10.77 -11.15
CA GLY A 693 29.73 -9.82 -10.11
C GLY A 693 28.59 -8.87 -9.71
N MET A 694 27.88 -8.32 -10.68
CA MET A 694 26.74 -7.42 -10.43
C MET A 694 25.54 -8.16 -9.83
N ARG A 695 25.27 -9.41 -10.24
CA ARG A 695 24.23 -10.26 -9.65
C ARG A 695 24.45 -10.44 -8.15
N ARG A 696 25.68 -10.84 -7.76
CA ARG A 696 26.04 -11.00 -6.34
C ARG A 696 25.91 -9.70 -5.57
N TYR A 697 26.37 -8.58 -6.16
CA TYR A 697 26.20 -7.26 -5.57
C TYR A 697 24.72 -6.97 -5.29
N CYS A 698 23.83 -7.22 -6.25
CA CYS A 698 22.39 -7.02 -6.09
C CYS A 698 21.78 -7.94 -5.01
N GLU A 699 22.17 -9.21 -4.96
CA GLU A 699 21.68 -10.18 -3.96
C GLU A 699 22.06 -9.81 -2.51
N GLU A 700 23.25 -9.20 -2.35
CA GLU A 700 23.81 -8.75 -1.06
C GLU A 700 23.28 -7.38 -0.64
N ARG A 701 23.18 -6.42 -1.57
CA ARG A 701 22.86 -5.01 -1.29
C ARG A 701 21.39 -4.66 -1.54
N GLY A 702 20.66 -5.48 -2.29
CA GLY A 702 19.27 -5.24 -2.69
C GLY A 702 19.09 -4.15 -3.76
N THR A 703 20.18 -3.64 -4.34
CA THR A 703 20.16 -2.57 -5.34
C THR A 703 21.28 -2.75 -6.37
N MET A 704 21.12 -2.17 -7.55
CA MET A 704 22.14 -2.05 -8.58
C MET A 704 22.96 -0.75 -8.46
N GLU A 705 22.51 0.19 -7.63
CA GLU A 705 23.22 1.45 -7.41
C GLU A 705 24.59 1.20 -6.76
N GLY A 706 25.64 1.77 -7.35
CA GLY A 706 27.02 1.57 -6.89
C GLY A 706 27.61 0.20 -7.26
N SER A 707 26.91 -0.62 -8.05
CA SER A 707 27.42 -1.90 -8.53
C SER A 707 28.65 -1.71 -9.43
N PRO A 708 29.78 -2.41 -9.17
CA PRO A 708 30.98 -2.29 -10.00
C PRO A 708 30.72 -2.60 -11.47
N HIS A 709 31.35 -1.84 -12.37
CA HIS A 709 31.27 -1.99 -13.83
C HIS A 709 29.91 -1.64 -14.47
N LEU A 710 28.86 -1.37 -13.70
CA LEU A 710 27.58 -0.91 -14.25
C LEU A 710 27.72 0.55 -14.71
N LYS A 711 27.45 0.80 -15.99
CA LYS A 711 27.41 2.14 -16.57
C LYS A 711 26.23 2.94 -15.99
N PRO A 712 26.43 4.21 -15.62
CA PRO A 712 25.35 5.06 -15.09
C PRO A 712 24.12 5.14 -16.01
N GLU A 713 24.32 5.15 -17.33
CA GLU A 713 23.24 5.20 -18.34
C GLU A 713 22.32 3.97 -18.32
N HIS A 714 22.78 2.84 -17.81
CA HIS A 714 21.99 1.60 -17.71
C HIS A 714 21.26 1.48 -16.36
N LEU A 715 21.57 2.34 -15.39
CA LEU A 715 20.99 2.27 -14.05
C LEU A 715 19.45 2.40 -14.07
N PRO A 716 18.83 3.30 -14.87
CA PRO A 716 17.37 3.44 -14.92
C PRO A 716 16.60 2.20 -15.37
N VAL A 717 17.27 1.23 -16.03
CA VAL A 717 16.67 -0.07 -16.42
C VAL A 717 16.26 -0.88 -15.19
N PHE A 718 16.91 -0.65 -14.05
CA PHE A 718 16.70 -1.39 -12.80
C PHE A 718 15.96 -0.57 -11.73
N ASP A 719 15.41 0.60 -12.09
CA ASP A 719 14.60 1.41 -11.18
C ASP A 719 13.31 0.65 -10.80
N CYS A 720 12.94 0.73 -9.54
CA CYS A 720 11.88 -0.08 -8.93
C CYS A 720 10.72 0.80 -8.42
N ALA A 721 9.60 0.22 -8.01
CA ALA A 721 8.47 0.97 -7.43
C ALA A 721 8.80 1.56 -6.04
N SER A 722 9.78 1.00 -5.33
CA SER A 722 10.21 1.42 -4.00
C SER A 722 11.74 1.37 -3.87
N GLY A 723 12.28 2.07 -2.88
CA GLY A 723 13.72 2.16 -2.59
C GLY A 723 14.34 3.49 -3.01
N ALA A 724 15.68 3.58 -2.91
CA ALA A 724 16.43 4.81 -3.17
C ALA A 724 16.23 5.34 -4.62
N ARG A 725 16.03 4.42 -5.57
CA ARG A 725 15.71 4.73 -6.97
C ARG A 725 14.28 4.31 -7.31
N ALA A 726 13.33 4.84 -6.54
CA ALA A 726 11.91 4.64 -6.80
C ALA A 726 11.49 5.40 -8.07
N ILE A 727 10.73 4.73 -8.93
CA ILE A 727 10.05 5.34 -10.08
C ILE A 727 9.12 6.43 -9.57
N SER A 728 9.11 7.57 -10.27
CA SER A 728 8.30 8.71 -9.88
C SER A 728 6.80 8.41 -9.96
N ALA A 729 5.98 9.13 -9.19
CA ALA A 729 4.52 9.03 -9.29
C ALA A 729 4.03 9.31 -10.72
N GLU A 730 4.62 10.31 -11.39
CA GLU A 730 4.32 10.63 -12.80
C GLU A 730 4.68 9.46 -13.73
N GLY A 731 5.82 8.79 -13.52
CA GLY A 731 6.22 7.62 -14.31
C GLY A 731 5.21 6.47 -14.22
N HIS A 732 4.67 6.22 -13.02
CA HIS A 732 3.57 5.26 -12.84
C HIS A 732 2.30 5.68 -13.57
N ILE A 733 1.89 6.95 -13.44
CA ILE A 733 0.68 7.49 -14.07
C ILE A 733 0.79 7.43 -15.59
N LEU A 734 1.93 7.85 -16.16
CA LEU A 734 2.15 7.86 -17.61
C LEU A 734 2.20 6.45 -18.19
N MET A 735 2.71 5.46 -17.46
CA MET A 735 2.62 4.05 -17.89
C MET A 735 1.18 3.56 -17.93
N MET A 736 0.38 3.87 -16.91
CA MET A 736 -1.05 3.54 -16.91
C MET A 736 -1.77 4.25 -18.06
N ALA A 737 -1.49 5.54 -18.28
CA ALA A 737 -2.13 6.36 -19.29
C ALA A 737 -1.83 5.86 -20.71
N ALA A 738 -0.62 5.34 -20.95
CA ALA A 738 -0.25 4.73 -22.22
C ALA A 738 -1.04 3.43 -22.51
N ALA A 739 -1.38 2.65 -21.48
CA ALA A 739 -2.10 1.38 -21.63
C ALA A 739 -3.63 1.53 -21.58
N GLN A 740 -4.15 2.46 -20.79
CA GLN A 740 -5.59 2.62 -20.49
C GLN A 740 -6.52 2.71 -21.72
N PRO A 741 -6.15 3.39 -22.83
CA PRO A 741 -6.97 3.47 -24.04
C PRO A 741 -7.07 2.15 -24.79
N PHE A 742 -6.32 1.13 -24.38
CA PHE A 742 -6.28 -0.19 -25.01
C PHE A 742 -6.79 -1.28 -24.08
N VAL A 743 -7.52 -0.92 -23.02
CA VAL A 743 -8.18 -1.86 -22.12
C VAL A 743 -9.68 -1.56 -22.13
N SER A 744 -10.50 -2.58 -22.38
CA SER A 744 -11.96 -2.43 -22.41
C SER A 744 -12.53 -2.22 -20.99
N GLY A 745 -12.01 -2.94 -19.99
CA GLY A 745 -12.20 -2.66 -18.56
C GLY A 745 -11.29 -1.53 -18.07
N ALA A 746 -10.60 -1.77 -16.95
CA ALA A 746 -9.69 -0.84 -16.31
C ALA A 746 -8.38 -1.53 -15.87
N ILE A 747 -7.52 -0.77 -15.19
CA ILE A 747 -6.18 -1.19 -14.78
C ILE A 747 -6.09 -1.16 -13.25
N SER A 748 -5.80 -2.30 -12.66
CA SER A 748 -5.37 -2.38 -11.26
C SER A 748 -3.87 -2.11 -11.19
N LYS A 749 -3.49 -0.90 -10.78
CA LYS A 749 -2.09 -0.49 -10.62
C LYS A 749 -1.95 0.46 -9.44
N THR A 750 -0.94 0.23 -8.61
CA THR A 750 -0.61 1.09 -7.48
C THR A 750 0.33 2.22 -7.93
N ILE A 751 0.03 3.47 -7.58
CA ILE A 751 0.99 4.58 -7.72
C ILE A 751 1.77 4.64 -6.40
N ASN A 752 2.98 4.09 -6.42
CA ASN A 752 3.86 4.11 -5.26
C ASN A 752 4.46 5.51 -5.10
N MET A 753 4.48 6.01 -3.86
CA MET A 753 5.06 7.30 -3.51
C MET A 753 6.01 7.16 -2.32
N PRO A 754 7.11 7.92 -2.28
CA PRO A 754 8.06 7.89 -1.17
C PRO A 754 7.41 8.39 0.12
N GLU A 755 7.93 7.98 1.27
CA GLU A 755 7.47 8.42 2.59
C GLU A 755 7.47 9.97 2.72
N SER A 756 8.46 10.62 2.09
CA SER A 756 8.61 12.07 2.10
C SER A 756 7.56 12.84 1.28
N CYS A 757 6.68 12.16 0.53
CA CYS A 757 5.67 12.86 -0.25
C CYS A 757 4.69 13.59 0.67
N THR A 758 4.21 14.74 0.22
CA THR A 758 3.20 15.57 0.88
C THR A 758 1.80 15.14 0.45
N PHE A 759 0.78 15.50 1.24
CA PHE A 759 -0.59 15.20 0.84
C PHE A 759 -1.02 15.98 -0.41
N GLN A 760 -0.46 17.17 -0.66
CA GLN A 760 -0.70 17.94 -1.88
C GLN A 760 -0.16 17.24 -3.12
N GLU A 761 0.97 16.55 -3.01
CA GLU A 761 1.50 15.73 -4.11
C GLU A 761 0.60 14.53 -4.41
N VAL A 762 -0.04 13.93 -3.40
CA VAL A 762 -1.07 12.89 -3.59
C VAL A 762 -2.27 13.45 -4.37
N GLN A 763 -2.76 14.64 -4.00
CA GLN A 763 -3.83 15.31 -4.72
C GLN A 763 -3.44 15.64 -6.17
N ALA A 764 -2.23 16.15 -6.38
CA ALA A 764 -1.71 16.46 -7.71
C ALA A 764 -1.62 15.20 -8.58
N ALA A 765 -1.16 14.07 -8.02
CA ALA A 765 -1.12 12.78 -8.70
C ALA A 765 -2.53 12.30 -9.11
N TYR A 766 -3.54 12.44 -8.25
CA TYR A 766 -4.92 12.10 -8.62
C TYR A 766 -5.49 13.00 -9.73
N LEU A 767 -5.29 14.32 -9.65
CA LEU A 767 -5.73 15.23 -10.72
C LEU A 767 -5.04 14.91 -12.04
N ARG A 768 -3.74 14.65 -11.99
CA ARG A 768 -2.94 14.29 -13.16
C ARG A 768 -3.41 12.99 -13.81
N ALA A 769 -3.74 11.99 -13.00
CA ALA A 769 -4.32 10.74 -13.47
C ALA A 769 -5.68 10.94 -14.16
N TRP A 770 -6.56 11.77 -13.58
CA TRP A 770 -7.84 12.13 -14.20
C TRP A 770 -7.65 12.83 -15.56
N GLN A 771 -6.75 13.81 -15.63
CA GLN A 771 -6.41 14.54 -16.86
C GLN A 771 -5.84 13.64 -17.97
N LEU A 772 -5.34 12.46 -17.61
CA LEU A 772 -4.79 11.46 -18.52
C LEU A 772 -5.76 10.29 -18.76
N MET A 773 -7.06 10.50 -18.53
CA MET A 773 -8.12 9.53 -18.83
C MET A 773 -8.03 8.23 -18.02
N LEU A 774 -7.38 8.23 -16.85
CA LEU A 774 -7.37 7.03 -16.00
C LEU A 774 -8.75 6.78 -15.40
N LYS A 775 -9.20 5.52 -15.45
CA LYS A 775 -10.53 5.10 -14.98
C LYS A 775 -10.57 4.90 -13.47
N GLY A 776 -9.52 4.31 -12.89
CA GLY A 776 -9.39 4.05 -11.46
C GLY A 776 -7.97 4.33 -10.99
N ILE A 777 -7.84 4.91 -9.79
CA ILE A 777 -6.57 5.35 -9.23
C ILE A 777 -6.43 4.92 -7.77
N THR A 778 -5.32 4.27 -7.47
CA THR A 778 -4.91 3.88 -6.11
C THR A 778 -3.50 4.40 -5.86
N ILE A 779 -3.32 5.16 -4.79
CA ILE A 779 -2.03 5.66 -4.34
C ILE A 779 -1.61 4.91 -3.08
N TYR A 780 -0.34 4.56 -3.00
CA TYR A 780 0.26 4.00 -1.80
C TYR A 780 1.55 4.74 -1.47
N ARG A 781 1.50 5.58 -0.44
CA ARG A 781 2.68 6.20 0.14
C ARG A 781 3.35 5.21 1.07
N ASP A 782 4.67 5.06 0.95
CA ASP A 782 5.44 4.24 1.87
C ASP A 782 5.25 4.75 3.32
N ASN A 783 5.08 3.82 4.26
CA ASN A 783 4.78 4.08 5.67
C ASN A 783 3.50 4.90 5.91
N SER A 784 2.51 4.82 5.01
CA SER A 784 1.16 5.32 5.29
C SER A 784 0.46 4.46 6.34
N LYS A 785 0.38 3.15 6.14
CA LYS A 785 -0.30 2.23 7.08
C LYS A 785 0.55 1.84 8.27
N LEU A 786 -0.10 1.63 9.43
CA LEU A 786 0.52 1.10 10.65
C LEU A 786 1.14 -0.30 10.49
N SER A 787 0.74 -1.05 9.44
CA SER A 787 1.23 -2.39 9.13
C SER A 787 1.36 -2.58 7.63
N GLN A 788 2.53 -3.01 7.16
CA GLN A 788 2.80 -3.24 5.74
C GLN A 788 3.05 -4.74 5.45
N PRO A 789 2.38 -5.35 4.45
CA PRO A 789 2.58 -6.75 4.11
C PRO A 789 3.85 -7.00 3.26
N LEU A 790 4.35 -5.98 2.57
CA LEU A 790 5.54 -6.02 1.73
C LEU A 790 6.45 -4.87 2.14
N SER A 791 7.76 -5.11 2.27
CA SER A 791 8.73 -4.08 2.62
C SER A 791 10.04 -4.31 1.87
N SER A 792 10.72 -3.21 1.54
CA SER A 792 12.09 -3.21 1.00
C SER A 792 13.16 -3.28 2.11
N THR A 793 12.79 -3.04 3.38
CA THR A 793 13.69 -3.06 4.54
C THR A 793 13.06 -3.76 5.75
N VAL A 794 13.88 -4.22 6.70
CA VAL A 794 13.39 -4.69 8.01
C VAL A 794 13.24 -3.46 8.91
N ALA A 795 11.99 -3.00 9.09
CA ALA A 795 11.65 -1.73 9.69
C ALA A 795 11.81 -1.72 11.23
N GLU A 796 13.05 -1.62 11.74
CA GLU A 796 13.30 -1.37 13.17
C GLU A 796 14.46 -0.39 13.46
N SER A 797 15.14 0.17 12.46
CA SER A 797 16.41 0.89 12.69
C SER A 797 16.27 2.37 13.07
N VAL A 798 15.14 3.04 12.79
CA VAL A 798 15.00 4.50 12.98
C VAL A 798 14.68 4.88 14.43
N PHE A 799 14.00 4.00 15.18
CA PHE A 799 13.60 4.25 16.57
C PHE A 799 14.54 3.64 17.61
N ASN A 800 15.67 3.07 17.20
CA ASN A 800 16.79 2.73 18.08
C ASN A 800 17.54 4.01 18.49
N LEU A 801 16.81 4.93 19.12
CA LEU A 801 17.42 5.95 19.93
C LEU A 801 18.06 5.23 21.12
N PRO A 802 19.35 5.47 21.43
CA PRO A 802 19.94 4.93 22.64
C PRO A 802 19.03 5.29 23.81
N PRO A 803 18.76 4.37 24.75
CA PRO A 803 17.87 4.64 25.87
C PRO A 803 18.33 5.96 26.50
N GLN A 804 17.44 6.96 26.47
CA GLN A 804 17.62 8.10 27.35
C GLN A 804 17.39 7.55 28.74
N ASP A 805 18.49 7.24 29.43
CA ASP A 805 18.46 7.16 30.88
C ASP A 805 17.69 8.39 31.36
N ALA A 806 16.58 8.15 32.04
CA ALA A 806 15.93 9.16 32.88
C ALA A 806 16.87 9.43 34.06
N GLY A 807 18.06 9.94 33.76
CA GLY A 807 19.06 10.35 34.71
C GLY A 807 18.54 11.61 35.38
N THR A 808 18.30 11.50 36.68
CA THR A 808 18.21 12.65 37.59
C THR A 808 19.20 13.72 37.12
N PRO A 809 18.79 14.97 36.81
CA PRO A 809 19.70 15.95 36.23
C PRO A 809 20.89 16.13 37.18
N LEU A 810 22.07 15.69 36.74
CA LEU A 810 23.29 15.82 37.52
C LEU A 810 23.65 17.30 37.56
N ARG A 811 23.64 17.88 38.75
CA ARG A 811 24.05 19.27 38.98
C ARG A 811 25.44 19.52 38.39
N ALA A 812 25.53 20.38 37.38
CA ALA A 812 26.78 20.82 36.79
C ALA A 812 27.49 21.79 37.75
N ARG A 813 28.52 21.31 38.48
CA ARG A 813 29.25 22.14 39.45
C ARG A 813 30.15 23.16 38.74
N LEU A 814 30.11 24.41 39.20
CA LEU A 814 31.04 25.44 38.71
C LEU A 814 32.46 25.24 39.27
N PRO A 815 33.50 25.67 38.51
CA PRO A 815 34.87 25.66 38.99
C PRO A 815 35.07 26.62 40.18
N LYS A 816 36.02 26.28 41.07
CA LYS A 816 36.37 27.09 42.25
C LYS A 816 36.84 28.51 41.89
N LYS A 817 37.43 28.69 40.70
CA LYS A 817 37.79 29.98 40.10
C LYS A 817 37.03 30.13 38.79
N ARG A 818 36.26 31.20 38.64
CA ARG A 818 35.33 31.41 37.54
C ARG A 818 35.42 32.83 36.99
N ARG A 819 35.02 32.98 35.72
CA ARG A 819 34.84 34.27 35.06
C ARG A 819 33.41 34.75 35.27
N GLY A 820 33.15 36.00 34.92
CA GLY A 820 31.87 36.68 35.07
C GLY A 820 32.08 38.18 35.16
N PHE A 821 30.99 38.93 35.11
CA PHE A 821 31.02 40.39 35.20
C PHE A 821 30.36 40.87 36.48
N VAL A 822 30.64 42.14 36.80
CA VAL A 822 29.97 42.88 37.87
C VAL A 822 29.39 44.14 37.26
N GLN A 823 28.07 44.29 37.34
CA GLN A 823 27.36 45.47 36.88
C GLN A 823 26.76 46.22 38.06
N GLU A 824 27.17 47.47 38.25
CA GLU A 824 26.56 48.39 39.20
C GLU A 824 25.43 49.16 38.51
N ALA A 825 24.29 49.29 39.17
CA ALA A 825 23.24 50.23 38.77
C ALA A 825 22.50 50.79 39.97
N THR A 826 21.76 51.87 39.75
CA THR A 826 20.83 52.44 40.72
C THR A 826 19.43 52.41 40.11
N ILE A 827 18.49 51.78 40.80
CA ILE A 827 17.08 51.61 40.39
C ILE A 827 16.22 52.37 41.39
N GLY A 828 15.50 53.40 40.94
CA GLY A 828 14.61 54.16 41.85
C GLY A 828 15.33 54.77 43.06
N GLY A 829 16.61 55.14 42.92
CA GLY A 829 17.45 55.66 44.00
C GLY A 829 18.18 54.58 44.85
N ASN A 830 17.92 53.30 44.61
CA ASN A 830 18.54 52.18 45.32
C ASN A 830 19.67 51.52 44.51
N LYS A 831 20.83 51.38 45.14
CA LYS A 831 22.03 50.81 44.50
C LYS A 831 21.99 49.29 44.51
N VAL A 832 22.19 48.68 43.34
CA VAL A 832 22.18 47.24 43.06
C VAL A 832 23.48 46.84 42.36
N TYR A 833 24.08 45.74 42.81
CA TYR A 833 25.18 45.07 42.10
C TYR A 833 24.74 43.69 41.64
N LEU A 834 24.78 43.45 40.33
CA LEU A 834 24.62 42.13 39.74
C LEU A 834 26.00 41.55 39.47
N ARG A 835 26.29 40.36 40.01
CA ARG A 835 27.52 39.61 39.72
C ARG A 835 27.18 38.26 39.11
N THR A 836 27.93 37.84 38.11
CA THR A 836 27.74 36.55 37.45
C THR A 836 28.91 35.60 37.70
N GLY A 837 28.61 34.31 37.65
CA GLY A 837 29.60 33.23 37.63
C GLY A 837 29.36 32.35 36.42
N GLU A 838 30.39 32.21 35.58
CA GLU A 838 30.32 31.50 34.30
C GLU A 838 31.04 30.15 34.35
N TYR A 839 30.57 29.24 33.52
CA TYR A 839 31.30 28.04 33.13
C TYR A 839 32.45 28.39 32.18
N PRO A 840 33.44 27.48 31.99
CA PRO A 840 34.56 27.72 31.06
C PRO A 840 34.15 28.01 29.61
N ASP A 841 32.95 27.58 29.20
CA ASP A 841 32.36 27.80 27.88
C ASP A 841 31.60 29.14 27.75
N GLY A 842 31.64 29.99 28.79
CA GLY A 842 30.97 31.29 28.80
C GLY A 842 29.48 31.24 29.15
N LYS A 843 28.91 30.07 29.45
CA LYS A 843 27.52 29.98 29.92
C LYS A 843 27.38 30.47 31.36
N LEU A 844 26.27 31.15 31.65
CA LEU A 844 25.92 31.59 33.00
C LEU A 844 25.57 30.38 33.90
N GLY A 845 26.21 30.29 35.06
CA GLY A 845 25.92 29.23 36.05
C GLY A 845 25.54 29.74 37.45
N GLU A 846 25.88 30.98 37.81
CA GLU A 846 25.51 31.59 39.10
C GLU A 846 25.26 33.09 38.95
N ILE A 847 24.36 33.63 39.79
CA ILE A 847 24.11 35.07 39.94
C ILE A 847 24.15 35.47 41.41
N PHE A 848 24.58 36.70 41.68
CA PHE A 848 24.55 37.34 42.99
C PHE A 848 23.95 38.74 42.86
N ILE A 849 23.13 39.14 43.83
CA ILE A 849 22.46 40.44 43.86
C ILE A 849 22.76 41.11 45.21
N ASP A 850 23.60 42.14 45.22
CA ASP A 850 23.92 42.90 46.43
C ASP A 850 23.16 44.24 46.48
N LEU A 851 22.54 44.53 47.64
CA LEU A 851 21.74 45.74 47.91
C LEU A 851 22.21 46.45 49.19
N TYR A 852 22.46 47.76 49.14
CA TYR A 852 23.10 48.50 50.24
C TYR A 852 22.16 49.27 51.18
N LYS A 853 21.06 49.83 50.67
CA LYS A 853 20.15 50.71 51.43
C LYS A 853 18.86 50.04 51.92
N GLU A 854 18.67 48.76 51.58
CA GLU A 854 17.47 48.00 51.89
C GLU A 854 17.56 47.25 53.22
N GLY A 855 16.40 47.05 53.86
CA GLY A 855 16.27 46.32 55.12
C GLY A 855 16.80 44.87 55.03
N ALA A 856 17.25 44.32 56.16
CA ALA A 856 17.87 42.99 56.24
C ALA A 856 17.00 41.87 55.63
N SER A 857 15.67 41.96 55.79
CA SER A 857 14.72 40.98 55.24
C SER A 857 14.70 40.97 53.71
N TYR A 858 14.69 42.14 53.07
CA TYR A 858 14.65 42.25 51.61
C TYR A 858 15.99 41.82 50.97
N ARG A 859 17.11 42.20 51.59
CA ARG A 859 18.44 41.75 51.18
C ARG A 859 18.59 40.22 51.25
N ASN A 860 18.12 39.61 52.33
CA ASN A 860 18.15 38.15 52.49
C ASN A 860 17.22 37.45 51.49
N LEU A 861 16.06 38.02 51.19
CA LEU A 861 15.14 37.48 50.17
C LEU A 861 15.78 37.48 48.77
N MET A 862 16.43 38.57 48.37
CA MET A 862 17.14 38.66 47.09
C MET A 862 18.32 37.70 47.02
N ASN A 863 19.03 37.48 48.12
CA ASN A 863 20.07 36.46 48.20
C ASN A 863 19.51 35.03 48.04
N CYS A 864 18.42 34.69 48.73
CA CYS A 864 17.74 33.39 48.58
C CYS A 864 17.24 33.17 47.15
N PHE A 865 16.71 34.22 46.52
CA PHE A 865 16.29 34.18 45.12
C PHE A 865 17.47 33.93 44.18
N ALA A 866 18.57 34.69 44.32
CA ALA A 866 19.77 34.53 43.51
C ALA A 866 20.39 33.12 43.65
N ILE A 867 20.38 32.55 44.86
CA ILE A 867 20.81 31.16 45.12
C ILE A 867 19.90 30.15 44.40
N SER A 868 18.59 30.40 44.40
CA SER A 868 17.60 29.49 43.78
C SER A 868 17.76 29.46 42.27
N VAL A 869 17.90 30.62 41.63
CA VAL A 869 18.18 30.74 40.19
C VAL A 869 19.53 30.10 39.85
N SER A 870 20.58 30.38 40.63
CA SER A 870 21.91 29.78 40.45
C SER A 870 21.87 28.26 40.50
N LYS A 871 21.13 27.67 41.45
CA LYS A 871 20.95 26.21 41.51
C LYS A 871 20.20 25.70 40.30
N ALA A 872 19.10 26.33 39.91
CA ALA A 872 18.29 25.88 38.79
C ALA A 872 19.07 25.91 37.46
N LEU A 873 19.88 26.94 37.22
CA LEU A 873 20.81 27.00 36.08
C LEU A 873 21.80 25.82 36.10
N GLN A 874 22.33 25.47 37.28
CA GLN A 874 23.23 24.31 37.44
C GLN A 874 22.54 22.94 37.24
N TYR A 875 21.21 22.88 37.32
CA TYR A 875 20.41 21.69 37.02
C TYR A 875 19.87 21.69 35.58
N GLY A 876 20.30 22.64 34.75
CA GLY A 876 19.97 22.67 33.32
C GLY A 876 18.70 23.42 32.96
N VAL A 877 18.11 24.20 33.89
CA VAL A 877 16.98 25.09 33.54
C VAL A 877 17.49 26.20 32.61
N PRO A 878 16.91 26.39 31.41
CA PRO A 878 17.37 27.42 30.47
C PRO A 878 17.21 28.84 31.04
N LEU A 879 18.19 29.72 30.78
CA LEU A 879 18.12 31.12 31.19
C LEU A 879 16.92 31.86 30.57
N SER A 880 16.51 31.48 29.35
CA SER A 880 15.35 32.07 28.65
C SER A 880 14.07 31.98 29.49
N GLU A 881 13.83 30.85 30.16
CA GLU A 881 12.67 30.65 31.03
C GLU A 881 12.62 31.68 32.17
N PHE A 882 13.77 32.01 32.77
CA PHE A 882 13.83 33.02 33.81
C PHE A 882 13.68 34.44 33.26
N VAL A 883 14.26 34.72 32.10
CA VAL A 883 14.10 36.01 31.43
C VAL A 883 12.64 36.26 31.11
N ASP A 884 11.95 35.29 30.52
CA ASP A 884 10.52 35.40 30.18
C ASP A 884 9.63 35.51 31.43
N SER A 885 9.97 34.80 32.51
CA SER A 885 9.17 34.78 33.74
C SER A 885 9.32 36.04 34.61
N PHE A 886 10.51 36.63 34.66
CA PHE A 886 10.82 37.68 35.65
C PHE A 886 10.97 39.08 35.06
N THR A 887 11.09 39.22 33.73
CA THR A 887 10.99 40.53 33.09
C THR A 887 9.57 41.09 33.29
N PHE A 888 9.46 42.41 33.45
CA PHE A 888 8.23 43.17 33.72
C PHE A 888 7.55 42.89 35.08
N THR A 889 8.17 42.09 35.96
CA THR A 889 7.69 41.93 37.34
C THR A 889 7.76 43.25 38.10
N ARG A 890 6.73 43.54 38.91
CA ARG A 890 6.54 44.86 39.54
C ARG A 890 6.61 44.79 41.07
N PHE A 891 7.59 45.46 41.65
CA PHE A 891 7.69 45.72 43.10
C PHE A 891 8.84 46.69 43.38
N GLU A 892 8.78 47.39 44.52
CA GLU A 892 9.82 48.33 44.94
C GLU A 892 11.09 47.59 45.41
N PRO A 893 12.31 48.09 45.11
CA PRO A 893 12.60 49.32 44.37
C PRO A 893 12.31 49.26 42.86
N ALA A 894 11.55 50.26 42.37
CA ALA A 894 11.25 50.46 40.96
C ALA A 894 11.52 51.92 40.54
N GLY A 895 11.76 52.14 39.25
CA GLY A 895 11.91 53.49 38.70
C GLY A 895 13.07 53.63 37.71
N ILE A 896 13.58 54.86 37.58
CA ILE A 896 14.65 55.20 36.64
C ILE A 896 15.92 54.42 37.03
N VAL A 897 16.55 53.84 36.01
CA VAL A 897 17.81 53.10 36.11
C VAL A 897 18.95 53.99 35.62
N SER A 898 19.93 54.23 36.49
CA SER A 898 21.20 54.88 36.14
C SER A 898 22.36 53.91 36.37
N GLY A 899 23.35 53.91 35.48
CA GLY A 899 24.52 53.00 35.56
C GLY A 899 24.53 51.89 34.51
N HIS A 900 23.45 51.72 33.72
CA HIS A 900 23.41 50.80 32.59
C HIS A 900 23.21 51.55 31.25
N PRO A 901 23.94 51.20 30.17
CA PRO A 901 23.80 51.85 28.88
C PRO A 901 22.42 51.63 28.23
N ASN A 902 21.90 50.40 28.28
CA ASN A 902 20.67 50.00 27.56
C ASN A 902 19.35 49.98 28.36
N VAL A 903 19.40 49.79 29.69
CA VAL A 903 18.21 49.74 30.55
C VAL A 903 18.06 51.08 31.28
N LYS A 904 17.01 51.85 30.97
CA LYS A 904 16.80 53.22 31.51
C LYS A 904 15.71 53.31 32.58
N ALA A 905 14.83 52.31 32.65
CA ALA A 905 13.85 52.15 33.71
C ALA A 905 13.62 50.66 33.96
N ALA A 906 13.24 50.30 35.19
CA ALA A 906 12.85 48.95 35.56
C ALA A 906 11.69 48.98 36.54
N THR A 907 10.78 48.02 36.43
CA THR A 907 9.60 47.92 37.31
C THR A 907 9.87 47.15 38.61
N SER A 908 11.07 46.56 38.73
CA SER A 908 11.60 45.99 39.96
C SER A 908 13.11 45.72 39.81
N VAL A 909 13.75 45.31 40.91
CA VAL A 909 15.14 44.81 40.89
C VAL A 909 15.27 43.55 40.03
N LEU A 910 14.27 42.65 40.03
CA LEU A 910 14.31 41.42 39.23
C LEU A 910 14.08 41.71 37.75
N ASP A 911 13.16 42.61 37.43
CA ASP A 911 12.97 43.10 36.05
C ASP A 911 14.29 43.66 35.49
N TYR A 912 15.01 44.48 36.27
CA TYR A 912 16.33 44.95 35.86
C TYR A 912 17.33 43.80 35.65
N VAL A 913 17.48 42.89 36.62
CA VAL A 913 18.45 41.78 36.56
C VAL A 913 18.23 40.91 35.32
N PHE A 914 16.98 40.51 35.03
CA PHE A 914 16.72 39.61 33.92
C PHE A 914 16.74 40.28 32.54
N ARG A 915 16.51 41.60 32.46
CA ARG A 915 16.82 42.35 31.22
C ARG A 915 18.32 42.40 30.95
N VAL A 916 19.15 42.60 31.98
CA VAL A 916 20.61 42.59 31.82
C VAL A 916 21.09 41.20 31.42
N LEU A 917 20.65 40.14 32.11
CA LEU A 917 21.06 38.77 31.79
C LEU A 917 20.55 38.31 30.41
N GLY A 918 19.33 38.68 30.03
CA GLY A 918 18.79 38.37 28.71
C GLY A 918 19.52 39.10 27.59
N HIS A 919 20.00 40.32 27.84
CA HIS A 919 20.84 41.03 26.89
C HIS A 919 22.23 40.39 26.77
N GLU A 920 22.93 40.21 27.89
CA GLU A 920 24.33 39.76 27.92
C GLU A 920 24.52 38.30 27.48
N TYR A 921 23.60 37.39 27.83
CA TYR A 921 23.76 35.96 27.56
C TYR A 921 22.83 35.41 26.46
N LEU A 922 21.73 36.09 26.13
CA LEU A 922 20.79 35.64 25.09
C LEU A 922 20.73 36.59 23.89
N GLY A 923 21.44 37.72 23.91
CA GLY A 923 21.43 38.71 22.83
C GLY A 923 20.06 39.40 22.64
N ARG A 924 19.14 39.27 23.60
CA ARG A 924 17.79 39.83 23.48
C ARG A 924 17.79 41.34 23.70
N THR A 925 17.11 42.04 22.80
CA THR A 925 17.04 43.51 22.79
C THR A 925 15.60 44.05 22.86
N ASP A 926 14.60 43.16 22.89
CA ASP A 926 13.18 43.48 22.85
C ASP A 926 12.69 44.26 24.08
N PHE A 927 13.35 44.10 25.22
CA PHE A 927 13.03 44.78 26.50
C PHE A 927 14.01 45.92 26.86
N LEU A 928 14.94 46.29 25.97
CA LEU A 928 15.90 47.37 26.20
C LEU A 928 15.31 48.72 25.77
N HIS A 929 15.61 49.78 26.53
CA HIS A 929 15.12 51.12 26.23
C HIS A 929 16.00 51.85 25.21
N VAL A 930 17.30 51.56 25.24
CA VAL A 930 18.27 52.03 24.25
C VAL A 930 18.86 50.78 23.58
N LYS A 931 18.56 50.57 22.30
CA LYS A 931 19.10 49.45 21.54
C LYS A 931 20.60 49.68 21.28
N PRO A 932 21.47 48.67 21.50
CA PRO A 932 22.89 48.77 21.17
C PRO A 932 23.10 48.77 19.65
N ASP A 933 24.16 49.43 19.17
CA ASP A 933 24.55 49.40 17.75
C ASP A 933 25.04 47.99 17.36
N ASP A 934 24.71 47.53 16.15
CA ASP A 934 25.01 46.16 15.66
C ASP A 934 26.50 45.77 15.74
N SER A 935 27.42 46.73 15.80
CA SER A 935 28.87 46.50 15.96
C SER A 935 29.28 46.05 17.37
N THR A 936 28.42 46.25 18.39
CA THR A 936 28.69 45.85 19.79
C THR A 936 28.13 44.49 20.18
N LEU A 937 27.15 43.94 19.44
CA LEU A 937 26.54 42.63 19.70
C LEU A 937 27.51 41.44 19.46
N GLN A 938 28.58 41.64 18.68
CA GLN A 938 29.59 40.61 18.41
C GLN A 938 30.64 40.41 19.51
N GLN A 939 30.70 41.28 20.53
CA GLN A 939 31.69 41.17 21.62
C GLN A 939 31.19 40.45 22.88
N THR A 940 29.89 40.29 23.07
CA THR A 940 29.28 39.74 24.31
C THR A 940 28.75 38.31 24.19
N LEU A 941 28.60 37.77 22.98
CA LEU A 941 28.28 36.34 22.81
C LEU A 941 29.49 35.48 23.22
N PRO A 942 29.28 34.34 23.92
CA PRO A 942 30.34 33.35 24.10
C PRO A 942 30.93 33.03 22.73
N LYS A 943 32.25 33.15 22.57
CA LYS A 943 32.91 32.61 21.37
C LYS A 943 32.41 31.19 21.22
N GLU A 944 31.81 30.87 20.06
CA GLU A 944 31.41 29.51 19.72
C GLU A 944 32.59 28.59 20.05
N GLY A 945 32.49 27.83 21.14
CA GLY A 945 33.18 26.57 21.24
C GLY A 945 32.74 25.73 20.04
N PRO A 946 33.63 24.91 19.46
CA PRO A 946 33.33 24.20 18.22
C PRO A 946 31.98 23.51 18.33
N LYS A 947 31.09 23.79 17.36
CA LYS A 947 29.78 23.13 17.24
C LYS A 947 30.00 21.61 17.30
N PRO A 948 29.37 20.86 18.22
CA PRO A 948 29.39 19.42 18.16
C PRO A 948 28.35 18.96 17.14
N GLN A 949 28.61 19.24 15.86
CA GLN A 949 27.91 18.66 14.72
C GLN A 949 28.88 18.71 13.52
N SER A 950 29.18 17.52 12.99
CA SER A 950 29.93 17.18 11.76
C SER A 950 31.41 16.74 11.84
N GLU A 951 32.19 17.01 12.90
CA GLU A 951 33.61 16.58 12.94
C GLU A 951 33.84 15.14 13.45
N ALA A 952 32.98 14.61 14.34
CA ALA A 952 33.16 13.25 14.85
C ALA A 952 33.03 12.18 13.75
N LEU A 953 32.07 12.34 12.83
CA LEU A 953 31.88 11.43 11.69
C LEU A 953 33.00 11.58 10.63
N SER A 954 33.50 12.79 10.38
CA SER A 954 34.59 13.02 9.43
C SER A 954 35.94 12.50 9.96
N THR A 955 36.17 12.59 11.27
CA THR A 955 37.39 12.10 11.93
C THR A 955 37.41 10.58 12.05
N ILE A 956 36.25 9.94 12.34
CA ILE A 956 36.10 8.48 12.32
C ILE A 956 36.26 7.93 10.89
N SER A 957 35.65 8.58 9.90
CA SER A 957 35.80 8.23 8.48
C SER A 957 37.25 8.36 8.00
N SER A 958 37.92 9.47 8.35
CA SER A 958 39.34 9.71 8.06
C SER A 958 40.25 8.68 8.73
N ALA A 959 40.02 8.35 10.00
CA ALA A 959 40.81 7.35 10.72
C ALA A 959 40.66 5.94 10.12
N ARG A 960 39.43 5.54 9.75
CA ARG A 960 39.17 4.26 9.06
C ARG A 960 39.79 4.19 7.67
N SER A 961 39.79 5.30 6.92
CA SER A 961 40.44 5.38 5.60
C SER A 961 41.96 5.20 5.68
N ARG A 962 42.57 5.47 6.84
CA ARG A 962 44.01 5.30 7.12
C ARG A 962 44.35 3.97 7.82
N GLY A 963 43.39 3.06 7.97
CA GLY A 963 43.61 1.72 8.52
C GLY A 963 43.44 1.59 10.05
N TYR A 964 42.93 2.62 10.72
CA TYR A 964 42.64 2.60 12.16
C TYR A 964 41.20 2.18 12.46
N VAL A 965 40.91 1.73 13.68
CA VAL A 965 39.59 1.16 14.04
C VAL A 965 38.47 2.21 14.07
N GLY A 966 38.82 3.50 14.12
CA GLY A 966 37.87 4.60 14.18
C GLY A 966 37.22 4.79 15.54
N GLU A 967 37.77 4.15 16.58
CA GLU A 967 37.44 4.42 17.99
C GLU A 967 38.61 5.18 18.63
N PRO A 968 38.34 6.26 19.39
CA PRO A 968 39.40 6.99 20.08
C PRO A 968 39.99 6.14 21.22
N CYS A 969 41.29 6.27 21.44
CA CYS A 969 41.97 5.68 22.59
C CYS A 969 41.32 6.13 23.90
N GLY A 970 40.87 5.18 24.73
CA GLY A 970 40.25 5.50 26.02
C GLY A 970 41.15 6.23 27.03
N LEU A 971 42.47 6.29 26.79
CA LEU A 971 43.43 6.95 27.67
C LEU A 971 43.81 8.37 27.18
N CYS A 972 44.09 8.55 25.90
CA CYS A 972 44.60 9.82 25.35
C CYS A 972 43.70 10.46 24.28
N GLY A 973 42.63 9.79 23.85
CA GLY A 973 41.70 10.30 22.85
C GLY A 973 42.21 10.25 21.40
N SER A 974 43.42 9.75 21.15
CA SER A 974 43.97 9.60 19.79
C SER A 974 43.12 8.66 18.93
N MET A 975 42.98 8.99 17.65
CA MET A 975 42.30 8.17 16.63
C MET A 975 43.25 7.20 15.91
N HIS A 976 44.55 7.21 16.21
CA HIS A 976 45.55 6.27 15.69
C HIS A 976 45.56 4.95 16.47
N VAL A 977 44.38 4.33 16.58
CA VAL A 977 44.20 3.05 17.27
C VAL A 977 44.08 1.95 16.23
N ARG A 978 45.00 0.99 16.25
CA ARG A 978 45.01 -0.14 15.32
C ARG A 978 44.78 -1.46 16.06
N ARG A 979 44.23 -2.43 15.34
CA ARG A 979 44.03 -3.78 15.85
C ARG A 979 45.36 -4.54 15.78
N ASN A 980 45.83 -5.04 16.93
CA ASN A 980 47.05 -5.82 17.06
C ASN A 980 46.71 -7.17 17.70
N GLY A 981 46.32 -8.14 16.86
CA GLY A 981 45.74 -9.40 17.32
C GLY A 981 44.33 -9.22 17.89
N THR A 982 44.08 -9.75 19.09
CA THR A 982 42.81 -9.58 19.83
C THR A 982 42.71 -8.25 20.57
N CYS A 983 43.82 -7.51 20.70
CA CYS A 983 43.93 -6.29 21.50
C CYS A 983 43.98 -5.05 20.58
N LEU A 984 43.59 -3.88 21.10
CA LEU A 984 43.78 -2.61 20.40
C LEU A 984 45.03 -1.91 20.92
N LEU A 985 45.83 -1.33 20.03
CA LEU A 985 47.03 -0.55 20.36
C LEU A 985 46.86 0.88 19.86
N CYS A 986 47.07 1.85 20.74
CA CYS A 986 47.21 3.26 20.37
C CYS A 986 48.67 3.53 19.96
N GLU A 987 48.89 4.00 18.73
CA GLU A 987 50.25 4.31 18.26
C GLU A 987 50.82 5.59 18.89
N ASP A 988 49.96 6.53 19.28
CA ASP A 988 50.41 7.82 19.83
C ASP A 988 50.83 7.75 21.31
N CYS A 989 50.15 6.96 22.15
CA CYS A 989 50.46 6.84 23.57
C CYS A 989 50.92 5.44 24.02
N GLY A 990 50.92 4.46 23.10
CA GLY A 990 51.35 3.09 23.38
C GLY A 990 50.38 2.25 24.23
N SER A 991 49.21 2.78 24.60
CA SER A 991 48.25 2.04 25.43
C SER A 991 47.65 0.87 24.67
N THR A 992 47.57 -0.30 25.32
CA THR A 992 46.84 -1.47 24.81
C THR A 992 45.55 -1.68 25.59
N SER A 993 44.43 -1.90 24.90
CA SER A 993 43.17 -2.31 25.54
C SER A 993 42.94 -3.80 25.37
N GLY A 994 42.88 -4.50 26.51
CA GLY A 994 42.37 -5.87 26.61
C GLY A 994 43.34 -6.95 26.16
N CYS A 995 44.45 -7.14 26.90
CA CYS A 995 45.28 -8.34 26.85
C CYS A 995 45.51 -8.83 28.29
N SER A 996 44.72 -9.83 28.72
CA SER A 996 45.11 -10.86 29.68
C SER A 996 44.93 -12.20 29.00
#